data_AF-A0A1D2VHR4-F1
#
_entry.id   AF-A0A1D2VHR4-F1
#
_cell.length_a   1.000
_cell.length_b   1.000
_cell.length_c   1.000
_cell.angle_alpha   90.00
_cell.angle_beta   90.00
_cell.angle_gamma   90.00
#
_symmetry.space_group_name_H-M   'P 1'
#
loop_
_entity.id
_entity.type
_entity.pdbx_description
1 polymer ?
#
loop_
_entity_poly.entity_id
_entity_poly.type
_entity_poly.pdbx_seq_one_letter_code
_entity_poly.pdbx_strand_id
1 'polypeptide(L)'
;MYNPQLRKSRNKTFGGARYNYYLPLVLLQFWRIILDEVQMVSNTVSNASKLTKILSRCHSWGVSGTPIRKKMGDLFYFLLFLRREPFISKEGSWLDLLNNEYLCDFLKLSCLLGIRHDKHMVKDDIRLPSQKRILLTVPFTPIEQSNYEELYNKFLCSVYLNAKGEPTINDWEPNSAVQFTMAKWLVRLRQTCCHANIARNRLKNTAIGTMNEVLIRFIGQVKSDLNQLEKTNCSIIFQRSEIMVHLGRPFEFKKILKNYYPTIIGKIKSIEKEILEISGHDESESKNIMDELLFKDLSDEDVKHNSASEGTLGLKLRLKSWVEILHKYYFFTATSHYQISVHISNNQHLDEARFENIVKSKANLTDEENGVIVEEISESNYIKNKRLEDHYYGKAEEIRNKLLVYHATKVEKLVQNFKEKRAKIHLEEISVLEIVPDGLVDVTNDKIRFILTDLFNIIEELNSQARRMNQWIEQSRDILISDLLSYELKGEEYGQSLLEQDKVCYLFIVLEKAFLHRKIAINGRSSNYELVLEISISKMFVHRFVDDNQKQEKKSREIEEFKESLKAELLEVQPTSCQRKKFDFFSMKGCLEKICSLQKQVNKSEFTTREREKLEIINFKVTKVVGQLNDSILEHKKTIFEELNSMYNTRVEYYRQLQMISDSVKPIDLNQFNGRLIEKFERLSLKEQREHLEEVDSQLVEKLRKNKIQISHDRGKLHYLESLSKKSSSSNKASKDGEKHGEGDDDDNDDDDDDDRICIICTSSISVGVLTECGHQYCKNCLYQWLSIHKNCPICKQSVSKSSVYSFKFNRQDLRVKLLSDKNNEEKYDIYKKMDEERLGEIDQNEIGQKYRYGSKVDIIVKLVKWLKSGKEDVQIVVFFLMGRVLVCNWSSFDA
;
A
#
# COMPACT_ATOMS: atom_id res chain seq x y z
N MET A 1 22.17 -59.48 -15.55
CA MET A 1 21.15 -60.51 -15.31
C MET A 1 20.07 -59.93 -14.42
N TYR A 2 18.88 -59.77 -14.98
CA TYR A 2 17.66 -59.23 -14.35
C TYR A 2 17.06 -60.27 -13.39
N ASN A 3 16.64 -59.89 -12.19
CA ASN A 3 15.75 -60.72 -11.37
C ASN A 3 14.43 -59.97 -11.12
N PRO A 4 13.35 -60.28 -11.88
CA PRO A 4 12.08 -59.59 -11.82
C PRO A 4 11.08 -60.40 -11.00
N GLN A 5 11.19 -60.37 -9.67
CA GLN A 5 10.08 -60.78 -8.80
C GLN A 5 10.01 -59.84 -7.61
N LEU A 6 9.05 -58.91 -7.66
CA LEU A 6 8.30 -58.36 -6.53
C LEU A 6 7.30 -57.35 -7.10
N ARG A 7 6.13 -57.84 -7.53
CA ARG A 7 4.95 -57.02 -7.78
C ARG A 7 3.85 -57.44 -6.82
N LYS A 8 3.21 -56.42 -6.22
CA LYS A 8 1.94 -56.38 -5.48
C LYS A 8 2.01 -56.56 -3.96
N SER A 9 2.03 -55.42 -3.26
CA SER A 9 1.17 -55.22 -2.10
C SER A 9 0.64 -53.78 -2.09
N ARG A 10 -0.64 -53.66 -1.78
CA ARG A 10 -1.48 -52.45 -1.82
C ARG A 10 -1.19 -51.52 -0.63
N ASN A 11 -1.33 -50.23 -0.89
CA ASN A 11 -1.75 -49.16 0.02
C ASN A 11 -1.44 -49.32 1.52
N LYS A 12 -0.32 -48.74 1.95
CA LYS A 12 -0.22 -47.99 3.22
C LYS A 12 0.78 -46.86 3.01
N THR A 13 0.28 -45.63 3.09
CA THR A 13 1.06 -44.40 3.04
C THR A 13 1.95 -44.29 4.27
N PHE A 14 3.21 -44.72 4.14
CA PHE A 14 4.31 -44.25 4.98
C PHE A 14 5.25 -43.41 4.10
N GLY A 15 5.54 -42.19 4.53
CA GLY A 15 6.36 -41.22 3.81
C GLY A 15 7.84 -41.63 3.76
N GLY A 16 8.21 -42.44 2.77
CA GLY A 16 9.59 -42.62 2.33
C GLY A 16 9.92 -41.62 1.22
N ALA A 17 11.00 -40.86 1.37
CA ALA A 17 11.50 -39.95 0.35
C ALA A 17 11.70 -40.67 -0.99
N ARG A 18 10.99 -40.25 -2.04
CA ARG A 18 11.24 -40.68 -3.41
C ARG A 18 12.55 -40.08 -3.89
N TYR A 19 13.62 -40.86 -3.94
CA TYR A 19 14.87 -40.44 -4.57
C TYR A 19 14.68 -40.39 -6.09
N ASN A 20 14.91 -39.22 -6.68
CA ASN A 20 14.83 -39.01 -8.13
C ASN A 20 16.13 -39.53 -8.77
N TYR A 21 16.10 -40.72 -9.38
CA TYR A 21 17.24 -41.36 -10.05
C TYR A 21 17.62 -40.71 -11.41
N TYR A 22 17.17 -39.48 -11.69
CA TYR A 22 17.41 -38.77 -12.96
C TYR A 22 18.64 -37.85 -12.95
N LEU A 23 19.48 -37.86 -11.91
CA LEU A 23 20.67 -37.00 -11.81
C LEU A 23 21.92 -37.72 -12.37
N PRO A 24 22.56 -37.22 -13.45
CA PRO A 24 23.71 -37.88 -14.09
C PRO A 24 24.86 -38.21 -13.14
N LEU A 25 25.12 -37.34 -12.15
CA LEU A 25 26.21 -37.53 -11.18
C LEU A 25 25.94 -38.67 -10.18
N VAL A 26 24.69 -39.02 -9.91
CA VAL A 26 24.35 -40.10 -8.97
C VAL A 26 24.52 -41.48 -9.62
N LEU A 27 24.51 -41.54 -10.95
CA LEU A 27 24.72 -42.76 -11.73
C LEU A 27 26.21 -43.13 -11.88
N LEU A 28 27.12 -42.24 -11.49
CA LEU A 28 28.56 -42.42 -11.59
C LEU A 28 29.16 -42.79 -10.22
N GLN A 29 30.15 -43.69 -10.23
CA GLN A 29 31.02 -43.94 -9.08
C GLN A 29 32.31 -43.13 -9.22
N PHE A 30 32.52 -42.17 -8.32
CA PHE A 30 33.73 -41.35 -8.32
C PHE A 30 34.88 -42.06 -7.62
N TRP A 31 36.09 -41.99 -8.18
CA TRP A 31 37.28 -42.42 -7.44
C TRP A 31 37.52 -41.55 -6.20
N ARG A 32 37.34 -40.24 -6.31
CA ARG A 32 37.52 -39.28 -5.22
C ARG A 32 36.52 -38.14 -5.32
N ILE A 33 36.01 -37.69 -4.18
CA ILE A 33 35.26 -36.45 -4.05
C ILE A 33 35.98 -35.56 -3.04
N ILE A 34 36.32 -34.34 -3.47
CA ILE A 34 36.92 -33.29 -2.65
C ILE A 34 35.89 -32.19 -2.47
N LEU A 35 35.53 -31.89 -1.24
CA LEU A 35 34.68 -30.74 -0.91
C LEU A 35 35.53 -29.63 -0.33
N ASP A 36 35.69 -28.57 -1.11
CA ASP A 36 36.27 -27.32 -0.62
C ASP A 36 35.22 -26.52 0.16
N GLU A 37 35.65 -25.86 1.23
CA GLU A 37 34.80 -25.22 2.25
C GLU A 37 33.65 -26.11 2.74
N VAL A 38 33.97 -27.34 3.14
CA VAL A 38 32.99 -28.38 3.52
C VAL A 38 32.03 -27.94 4.66
N GLN A 39 32.38 -26.94 5.48
CA GLN A 39 31.45 -26.33 6.45
C GLN A 39 30.21 -25.68 5.81
N MET A 40 30.23 -25.41 4.51
CA MET A 40 29.06 -24.92 3.76
C MET A 40 27.94 -25.97 3.64
N VAL A 41 28.27 -27.23 3.88
CA VAL A 41 27.38 -28.39 3.73
C VAL A 41 26.81 -28.85 5.10
N SER A 42 27.11 -28.12 6.18
CA SER A 42 26.81 -28.48 7.57
C SER A 42 25.32 -28.35 8.00
N ASN A 43 24.40 -28.21 7.05
CA ASN A 43 22.97 -28.12 7.34
C ASN A 43 22.22 -29.31 6.72
N THR A 44 21.68 -30.22 7.54
CA THR A 44 20.92 -31.44 7.15
C THR A 44 19.80 -31.14 6.17
N VAL A 45 19.22 -29.95 6.23
CA VAL A 45 18.07 -29.57 5.39
C VAL A 45 18.51 -29.17 3.98
N SER A 46 19.74 -28.70 3.81
CA SER A 46 20.22 -28.18 2.52
C SER A 46 20.30 -29.28 1.46
N ASN A 47 19.86 -28.95 0.24
CA ASN A 47 19.90 -29.88 -0.89
C ASN A 47 21.34 -30.31 -1.22
N ALA A 48 22.32 -29.43 -1.02
CA ALA A 48 23.74 -29.75 -1.16
C ALA A 48 24.17 -30.86 -0.18
N SER A 49 23.79 -30.78 1.10
CA SER A 49 24.11 -31.81 2.11
C SER A 49 23.45 -33.15 1.83
N LYS A 50 22.22 -33.14 1.33
CA LYS A 50 21.52 -34.37 0.94
C LYS A 50 22.18 -35.02 -0.29
N LEU A 51 22.55 -34.23 -1.29
CA LEU A 51 23.20 -34.73 -2.50
C LEU A 51 24.59 -35.30 -2.21
N THR A 52 25.40 -34.61 -1.42
CA THR A 52 26.76 -35.09 -1.09
C THR A 52 26.73 -36.42 -0.37
N LYS A 53 25.69 -36.77 0.39
CA LYS A 53 25.55 -38.12 0.99
C LYS A 53 25.33 -39.22 -0.05
N ILE A 54 24.53 -38.92 -1.08
CA ILE A 54 24.07 -39.88 -2.09
C ILE A 54 25.16 -40.21 -3.12
N LEU A 55 26.03 -39.25 -3.48
CA LEU A 55 27.06 -39.45 -4.51
C LEU A 55 27.95 -40.67 -4.20
N SER A 56 28.06 -41.59 -5.16
CA SER A 56 28.90 -42.78 -5.03
C SER A 56 30.38 -42.42 -5.14
N ARG A 57 31.22 -42.89 -4.20
CA ARG A 57 32.65 -42.53 -4.12
C ARG A 57 33.52 -43.57 -3.42
N CYS A 58 34.79 -43.69 -3.81
CA CYS A 58 35.80 -44.49 -3.10
C CYS A 58 36.52 -43.68 -2.02
N HIS A 59 36.93 -42.44 -2.33
CA HIS A 59 37.63 -41.54 -1.39
C HIS A 59 36.89 -40.23 -1.17
N SER A 60 36.93 -39.70 0.06
CA SER A 60 36.26 -38.47 0.48
C SER A 60 37.21 -37.56 1.25
N TRP A 61 37.44 -36.34 0.75
CA TRP A 61 38.33 -35.35 1.36
C TRP A 61 37.55 -34.06 1.60
N GLY A 62 37.56 -33.57 2.85
CA GLY A 62 36.97 -32.29 3.22
C GLY A 62 38.08 -31.27 3.46
N VAL A 63 38.01 -30.13 2.79
CA VAL A 63 38.97 -29.03 2.93
C VAL A 63 38.22 -27.82 3.49
N SER A 64 38.78 -27.19 4.53
CA SER A 64 38.18 -26.03 5.19
C SER A 64 39.20 -25.27 6.01
N GLY A 65 39.22 -23.94 5.88
CA GLY A 65 39.98 -23.08 6.79
C GLY A 65 39.32 -22.95 8.18
N THR A 66 38.00 -23.05 8.23
CA THR A 66 37.17 -22.89 9.44
C THR A 66 36.18 -24.05 9.56
N PRO A 67 36.60 -25.19 10.14
CA PRO A 67 35.78 -26.41 10.17
C PRO A 67 34.51 -26.29 11.04
N ILE A 68 34.48 -25.31 11.95
CA ILE A 68 33.34 -25.01 12.83
C ILE A 68 32.88 -23.58 12.58
N ARG A 69 31.59 -23.37 12.30
CA ARG A 69 31.04 -22.03 11.98
C ARG A 69 30.16 -21.48 13.10
N LYS A 70 29.23 -22.29 13.64
CA LYS A 70 28.29 -21.83 14.68
C LYS A 70 28.09 -22.82 15.82
N LYS A 71 28.17 -24.13 15.57
CA LYS A 71 27.89 -25.18 16.57
C LYS A 71 28.80 -26.38 16.34
N MET A 72 29.07 -27.15 17.40
CA MET A 72 29.83 -28.42 17.32
C MET A 72 29.20 -29.43 16.35
N GLY A 73 27.87 -29.36 16.15
CA GLY A 73 27.18 -30.16 15.14
C GLY A 73 27.71 -29.97 13.72
N ASP A 74 28.44 -28.89 13.41
CA ASP A 74 29.08 -28.73 12.09
C ASP A 74 30.07 -29.87 11.80
N LEU A 75 30.82 -30.34 12.81
CA LEU A 75 31.78 -31.45 12.68
C LEU A 75 31.13 -32.82 12.45
N PHE A 76 29.92 -33.03 12.97
CA PHE A 76 29.16 -34.25 12.71
C PHE A 76 28.95 -34.48 11.20
N TYR A 77 28.70 -33.40 10.45
CA TYR A 77 28.54 -33.49 9.00
C TYR A 77 29.82 -33.84 8.27
N PHE A 78 30.99 -33.47 8.80
CA PHE A 78 32.26 -33.91 8.24
C PHE A 78 32.37 -35.44 8.36
N LEU A 79 32.04 -36.00 9.54
CA LEU A 79 32.07 -37.45 9.76
C LEU A 79 31.08 -38.20 8.84
N LEU A 80 29.89 -37.62 8.63
CA LEU A 80 28.91 -38.16 7.68
C LEU A 80 29.40 -38.10 6.23
N PHE A 81 30.02 -36.99 5.81
CA PHE A 81 30.57 -36.86 4.45
C PHE A 81 31.72 -37.85 4.22
N LEU A 82 32.59 -38.00 5.22
CA LEU A 82 33.72 -38.93 5.25
C LEU A 82 33.29 -40.40 5.37
N ARG A 83 31.99 -40.68 5.54
CA ARG A 83 31.40 -42.01 5.69
C ARG A 83 32.07 -42.85 6.79
N ARG A 84 32.18 -42.29 8.00
CA ARG A 84 32.75 -43.00 9.17
C ARG A 84 31.65 -43.63 10.05
N GLU A 85 31.73 -44.94 10.26
CA GLU A 85 30.92 -45.65 11.26
C GLU A 85 31.48 -45.41 12.68
N PRO A 86 30.65 -45.40 13.75
CA PRO A 86 29.19 -45.67 13.77
C PRO A 86 28.31 -44.45 13.44
N PHE A 87 28.90 -43.30 13.11
CA PHE A 87 28.18 -42.03 12.95
C PHE A 87 27.19 -42.00 11.78
N ILE A 88 27.36 -42.89 10.79
CA ILE A 88 26.39 -43.06 9.69
C ILE A 88 25.19 -43.88 10.17
N SER A 89 25.44 -44.98 10.87
CA SER A 89 24.39 -45.95 11.25
C SER A 89 23.60 -45.56 12.50
N LYS A 90 24.20 -44.79 13.42
CA LYS A 90 23.56 -44.35 14.68
C LYS A 90 23.79 -42.87 14.93
N GLU A 91 22.77 -42.04 14.67
CA GLU A 91 22.85 -40.58 14.89
C GLU A 91 23.10 -40.21 16.37
N GLY A 92 22.66 -41.05 17.33
CA GLY A 92 22.91 -40.85 18.76
C GLY A 92 24.38 -40.95 19.18
N SER A 93 25.20 -41.67 18.42
CA SER A 93 26.63 -41.88 18.77
C SER A 93 27.47 -40.60 18.72
N TRP A 94 27.00 -39.56 18.02
CA TRP A 94 27.63 -38.24 18.08
C TRP A 94 27.37 -37.52 19.40
N LEU A 95 26.16 -37.65 19.97
CA LEU A 95 25.84 -37.07 21.26
C LEU A 95 26.60 -37.79 22.38
N ASP A 96 26.74 -39.11 22.27
CA ASP A 96 27.53 -39.90 23.21
C ASP A 96 29.01 -39.48 23.20
N LEU A 97 29.59 -39.22 22.02
CA LEU A 97 30.96 -38.74 21.86
C LEU A 97 31.19 -37.33 22.44
N LEU A 98 30.15 -36.50 22.49
CA LEU A 98 30.21 -35.15 23.05
C LEU A 98 30.04 -35.13 24.58
N ASN A 99 29.72 -36.26 25.21
CA ASN A 99 29.71 -36.36 26.66
C ASN A 99 31.15 -36.24 27.22
N ASN A 100 31.32 -35.57 28.35
CA ASN A 100 32.63 -35.26 28.95
C ASN A 100 33.52 -36.51 29.17
N GLU A 101 32.91 -37.69 29.36
CA GLU A 101 33.62 -38.96 29.56
C GLU A 101 34.44 -39.42 28.34
N TYR A 102 34.07 -39.00 27.12
CA TYR A 102 34.69 -39.45 25.86
C TYR A 102 35.48 -38.35 25.12
N LEU A 103 35.75 -37.22 25.78
CA LEU A 103 36.42 -36.07 25.17
C LEU A 103 37.86 -36.40 24.69
N CYS A 104 38.59 -37.25 25.41
CA CYS A 104 39.91 -37.74 25.00
C CYS A 104 39.84 -38.57 23.72
N ASP A 105 38.80 -39.38 23.54
CA ASP A 105 38.61 -40.20 22.35
C ASP A 105 38.16 -39.36 21.14
N PHE A 106 37.37 -38.31 21.38
CA PHE A 106 37.08 -37.29 20.38
C PHE A 106 38.35 -36.61 19.86
N LEU A 107 39.27 -36.21 20.75
CA LEU A 107 40.54 -35.58 20.34
C LEU A 107 41.41 -36.53 19.51
N LYS A 108 41.57 -37.79 19.95
CA LYS A 108 42.31 -38.81 19.18
C LYS A 108 41.70 -39.02 17.79
N LEU A 109 40.37 -39.13 17.72
CA LEU A 109 39.66 -39.27 16.44
C LEU A 109 39.91 -38.06 15.53
N SER A 110 39.90 -36.84 16.08
CA SER A 110 40.14 -35.62 15.32
C SER A 110 41.56 -35.55 14.74
N CYS A 111 42.57 -35.98 15.49
CA CYS A 111 43.96 -36.05 15.03
C CYS A 111 44.18 -37.16 13.98
N LEU A 112 43.40 -38.25 14.04
CA LEU A 112 43.46 -39.34 13.05
C LEU A 112 42.78 -38.97 11.73
N LEU A 113 41.72 -38.16 11.79
CA LEU A 113 40.89 -37.85 10.62
C LEU A 113 41.27 -36.55 9.90
N GLY A 114 42.00 -35.65 10.55
CA GLY A 114 42.31 -34.33 10.03
C GLY A 114 43.75 -33.90 10.26
N ILE A 115 44.26 -33.10 9.33
CA ILE A 115 45.54 -32.40 9.45
C ILE A 115 45.23 -30.91 9.39
N ARG A 116 45.72 -30.15 10.38
CA ARG A 116 45.54 -28.70 10.45
C ARG A 116 46.88 -28.05 10.80
N HIS A 117 47.30 -27.10 9.97
CA HIS A 117 48.45 -26.25 10.24
C HIS A 117 47.95 -24.85 10.60
N ASP A 118 48.53 -24.24 11.62
CA ASP A 118 48.27 -22.84 11.94
C ASP A 118 49.21 -21.92 11.15
N LYS A 119 48.80 -20.66 10.94
CA LYS A 119 49.60 -19.68 10.20
C LYS A 119 50.99 -19.45 10.78
N HIS A 120 51.17 -19.71 12.08
CA HIS A 120 52.47 -19.65 12.75
C HIS A 120 53.40 -20.80 12.33
N MET A 121 52.85 -22.00 12.10
CA MET A 121 53.62 -23.19 11.72
C MET A 121 54.17 -23.11 10.30
N VAL A 122 53.52 -22.34 9.43
CA VAL A 122 53.90 -22.12 8.01
C VAL A 122 54.37 -20.69 7.74
N LYS A 123 54.66 -19.92 8.80
CA LYS A 123 54.99 -18.49 8.70
C LYS A 123 56.26 -18.24 7.90
N ASP A 124 57.23 -19.14 8.02
CA ASP A 124 58.52 -19.01 7.34
C ASP A 124 58.45 -19.50 5.89
N ASP A 125 57.48 -20.38 5.59
CA ASP A 125 57.19 -20.88 4.23
C ASP A 125 56.46 -19.82 3.38
N ILE A 126 55.72 -18.91 4.02
CA ILE A 126 54.89 -17.89 3.37
C ILE A 126 55.23 -16.50 3.95
N ARG A 127 56.02 -15.71 3.21
CA ARG A 127 56.35 -14.32 3.57
C ARG A 127 55.12 -13.39 3.43
N LEU A 128 54.23 -13.40 4.42
CA LEU A 128 53.05 -12.52 4.47
C LEU A 128 53.42 -11.13 5.04
N PRO A 129 52.93 -10.04 4.45
CA PRO A 129 53.10 -8.70 5.03
C PRO A 129 52.33 -8.55 6.35
N SER A 130 52.80 -7.67 7.24
CA SER A 130 52.15 -7.42 8.53
C SER A 130 50.75 -6.85 8.36
N GLN A 131 49.72 -7.53 8.89
CA GLN A 131 48.35 -7.02 8.91
C GLN A 131 48.19 -5.95 10.01
N LYS A 132 47.62 -4.78 9.65
CA LYS A 132 47.15 -3.76 10.61
C LYS A 132 45.62 -3.80 10.71
N ARG A 133 45.07 -3.64 11.91
CA ARG A 133 43.63 -3.54 12.17
C ARG A 133 43.35 -2.27 12.94
N ILE A 134 42.43 -1.45 12.45
CA ILE A 134 42.11 -0.12 13.01
C ILE A 134 40.60 -0.07 13.29
N LEU A 135 40.22 0.44 14.45
CA LEU A 135 38.83 0.64 14.85
C LEU A 135 38.49 2.14 14.81
N LEU A 136 37.46 2.50 14.04
CA LEU A 136 37.00 3.88 13.89
C LEU A 136 35.57 4.04 14.42
N THR A 137 35.37 5.01 15.32
CA THR A 137 34.06 5.34 15.88
C THR A 137 33.46 6.54 15.17
N VAL A 138 32.25 6.34 14.63
CA VAL A 138 31.57 7.35 13.81
C VAL A 138 30.32 7.85 14.54
N PRO A 139 30.21 9.16 14.85
CA PRO A 139 29.00 9.73 15.42
C PRO A 139 27.87 9.82 14.40
N PHE A 140 26.62 9.72 14.86
CA PHE A 140 25.46 9.97 14.02
C PHE A 140 25.31 11.46 13.71
N THR A 141 24.84 11.77 12.49
CA THR A 141 24.25 13.07 12.18
C THR A 141 23.01 13.33 13.05
N PRO A 142 22.58 14.59 13.24
CA PRO A 142 21.36 14.90 14.00
C PRO A 142 20.10 14.17 13.47
N ILE A 143 20.03 13.95 12.16
CA ILE A 143 18.92 13.24 11.49
C ILE A 143 18.98 11.73 11.79
N GLU A 144 20.15 11.11 11.68
CA GLU A 144 20.35 9.69 12.01
C GLU A 144 20.09 9.41 13.50
N GLN A 145 20.56 10.30 14.38
CA GLN A 145 20.33 10.21 15.82
C GLN A 145 18.83 10.26 16.12
N SER A 146 18.11 11.24 15.55
CA SER A 146 16.65 11.37 15.72
C SER A 146 15.91 10.12 15.23
N ASN A 147 16.28 9.58 14.06
CA ASN A 147 15.72 8.34 13.53
C ASN A 147 15.97 7.14 14.45
N TYR A 148 17.20 7.00 14.95
CA TYR A 148 17.60 5.90 15.81
C TYR A 148 16.86 5.95 17.15
N GLU A 149 16.80 7.11 17.80
CA GLU A 149 16.07 7.31 19.05
C GLU A 149 14.57 7.03 18.88
N GLU A 150 13.96 7.42 17.75
CA GLU A 150 12.57 7.09 17.46
C GLU A 150 12.33 5.58 17.33
N LEU A 151 13.18 4.88 16.57
CA LEU A 151 13.07 3.42 16.41
C LEU A 151 13.35 2.69 17.73
N TYR A 152 14.27 3.22 18.55
CA TYR A 152 14.56 2.69 19.87
C TYR A 152 13.37 2.85 20.83
N ASN A 153 12.70 4.01 20.82
CA ASN A 153 11.48 4.22 21.61
C ASN A 153 10.35 3.29 21.15
N LYS A 154 10.18 3.09 19.84
CA LYS A 154 9.20 2.10 19.31
C LYS A 154 9.54 0.68 19.74
N PHE A 155 10.83 0.33 19.77
CA PHE A 155 11.29 -0.92 20.32
C PHE A 155 10.87 -1.07 21.78
N LEU A 156 11.22 -0.10 22.64
CA LEU A 156 10.89 -0.10 24.07
C LEU A 156 9.37 -0.27 24.31
N CYS A 157 8.53 0.48 23.59
CA CYS A 157 7.08 0.33 23.66
C CYS A 157 6.61 -1.07 23.24
N SER A 158 7.20 -1.65 22.19
CA SER A 158 6.80 -2.98 21.70
C SER A 158 7.15 -4.13 22.64
N VAL A 159 8.11 -3.91 23.54
CA VAL A 159 8.52 -4.88 24.56
C VAL A 159 8.13 -4.45 25.97
N TYR A 160 7.32 -3.39 26.15
CA TYR A 160 6.86 -2.89 27.45
C TYR A 160 7.99 -2.55 28.43
N LEU A 161 9.06 -1.94 27.93
CA LEU A 161 10.19 -1.47 28.74
C LEU A 161 10.27 0.06 28.72
N ASN A 162 10.76 0.65 29.81
CA ASN A 162 11.10 2.06 29.87
C ASN A 162 12.57 2.31 29.43
N ALA A 163 12.99 3.58 29.40
CA ALA A 163 14.35 3.96 28.98
C ALA A 163 15.48 3.40 29.89
N LYS A 164 15.16 2.96 31.10
CA LYS A 164 16.09 2.30 32.03
C LYS A 164 16.09 0.77 31.90
N GLY A 165 15.25 0.22 31.04
CA GLY A 165 15.06 -1.22 30.88
C GLY A 165 14.16 -1.85 31.94
N GLU A 166 13.40 -1.04 32.69
CA GLU A 166 12.44 -1.54 33.68
C GLU A 166 11.08 -1.80 33.00
N PRO A 167 10.34 -2.85 33.40
CA PRO A 167 9.01 -3.15 32.86
C PRO A 167 7.99 -2.04 33.11
N THR A 168 7.12 -1.80 32.14
CA THR A 168 5.97 -0.88 32.27
C THR A 168 4.68 -1.59 32.66
N ILE A 169 4.69 -2.92 32.73
CA ILE A 169 3.56 -3.77 33.14
C ILE A 169 3.99 -4.70 34.28
N ASN A 170 3.04 -5.05 35.15
CA ASN A 170 3.25 -6.07 36.18
C ASN A 170 3.34 -7.45 35.49
N ASP A 171 4.20 -8.34 36.01
CA ASP A 171 4.45 -9.70 35.49
C ASP A 171 5.12 -9.78 34.11
N TRP A 172 5.97 -8.81 33.77
CA TRP A 172 6.79 -8.87 32.56
C TRP A 172 7.90 -9.93 32.67
N GLU A 173 7.97 -10.84 31.70
CA GLU A 173 9.06 -11.81 31.57
C GLU A 173 9.58 -11.88 30.13
N PRO A 174 10.89 -12.10 29.93
CA PRO A 174 11.52 -12.22 28.61
C PRO A 174 11.23 -13.60 28.00
N ASN A 175 9.96 -13.91 27.74
CA ASN A 175 9.52 -15.13 27.09
C ASN A 175 10.04 -15.21 25.64
N SER A 176 9.91 -16.38 25.00
CA SER A 176 10.44 -16.60 23.64
C SER A 176 9.88 -15.63 22.59
N ALA A 177 8.64 -15.14 22.76
CA ALA A 177 8.03 -14.17 21.85
C ALA A 177 8.64 -12.76 21.99
N VAL A 178 8.88 -12.33 23.23
CA VAL A 178 9.59 -11.07 23.53
C VAL A 178 11.03 -11.16 23.01
N GLN A 179 11.75 -12.25 23.27
CA GLN A 179 13.11 -12.46 22.77
C GLN A 179 13.17 -12.43 21.24
N PHE A 180 12.22 -13.07 20.55
CA PHE A 180 12.12 -13.01 19.09
C PHE A 180 11.91 -11.57 18.60
N THR A 181 11.05 -10.81 19.29
CA THR A 181 10.77 -9.40 19.00
C THR A 181 12.00 -8.52 19.23
N MET A 182 12.72 -8.72 20.34
CA MET A 182 13.99 -8.05 20.64
C MET A 182 15.03 -8.34 19.57
N ALA A 183 15.19 -9.60 19.13
CA ALA A 183 16.13 -9.98 18.08
C ALA A 183 15.80 -9.29 16.75
N LYS A 184 14.50 -9.22 16.39
CA LYS A 184 14.04 -8.49 15.19
C LYS A 184 14.36 -7.00 15.27
N TRP A 185 14.13 -6.37 16.43
CA TRP A 185 14.48 -4.97 16.64
C TRP A 185 15.99 -4.72 16.65
N LEU A 186 16.78 -5.63 17.22
CA LEU A 186 18.24 -5.52 17.20
C LEU A 186 18.78 -5.49 15.77
N VAL A 187 18.26 -6.35 14.88
CA VAL A 187 18.61 -6.33 13.45
C VAL A 187 18.22 -4.98 12.84
N ARG A 188 17.01 -4.48 13.12
CA ARG A 188 16.50 -3.21 12.59
C ARG A 188 17.31 -2.01 13.06
N LEU A 189 17.67 -1.95 14.34
CA LEU A 189 18.50 -0.90 14.91
C LEU A 189 19.91 -0.93 14.28
N ARG A 190 20.51 -2.12 14.15
CA ARG A 190 21.81 -2.28 13.45
C ARG A 190 21.77 -1.82 11.99
N GLN A 191 20.68 -2.11 11.28
CA GLN A 191 20.44 -1.62 9.92
C GLN A 191 20.30 -0.09 9.88
N THR A 192 19.64 0.50 10.88
CA THR A 192 19.51 1.96 11.02
C THR A 192 20.87 2.60 11.23
N CYS A 193 21.75 1.99 12.03
CA CYS A 193 23.11 2.46 12.22
C CYS A 193 23.94 2.43 10.93
N CYS A 194 23.53 1.68 9.91
CA CYS A 194 24.19 1.64 8.60
C CYS A 194 23.68 2.77 7.70
N HIS A 195 22.36 2.91 7.58
CA HIS A 195 21.72 3.98 6.83
C HIS A 195 20.22 4.07 7.21
N ALA A 196 19.68 5.28 7.31
CA ALA A 196 18.31 5.53 7.76
C ALA A 196 17.21 4.82 6.93
N ASN A 197 17.40 4.70 5.62
CA ASN A 197 16.43 4.03 4.72
C ASN A 197 16.44 2.49 4.79
N ILE A 198 17.50 1.84 5.29
CA ILE A 198 17.59 0.36 5.26
C ILE A 198 16.63 -0.29 6.27
N ALA A 199 16.35 0.38 7.39
CA ALA A 199 15.49 -0.15 8.46
C ALA A 199 13.97 -0.01 8.17
N ARG A 200 13.58 0.59 7.04
CA ARG A 200 12.19 0.78 6.66
C ARG A 200 11.69 -0.40 5.81
N ASN A 201 11.15 -1.40 6.50
CA ASN A 201 10.40 -2.48 5.85
C ASN A 201 9.05 -1.98 5.33
N ARG A 202 9.03 -1.45 4.09
CA ARG A 202 7.91 -1.45 3.13
C ARG A 202 8.48 -1.12 1.74
N LEU A 203 8.61 -2.16 0.91
CA LEU A 203 8.53 -2.20 -0.55
C LEU A 203 8.91 -0.92 -1.34
N LYS A 204 10.13 -0.93 -1.92
CA LYS A 204 10.41 -0.86 -3.37
C LYS A 204 11.94 -0.79 -3.53
N ASN A 205 12.45 -1.20 -4.70
CA ASN A 205 13.86 -1.07 -5.10
C ASN A 205 14.25 0.43 -5.24
N THR A 206 14.12 1.24 -4.18
CA THR A 206 14.57 2.62 -4.19
C THR A 206 16.04 2.65 -3.86
N ALA A 207 16.83 3.30 -4.70
CA ALA A 207 18.24 3.56 -4.45
C ALA A 207 18.44 4.22 -3.08
N ILE A 208 19.64 4.06 -2.50
CA ILE A 208 20.05 4.77 -1.29
C ILE A 208 20.11 6.26 -1.65
N GLY A 209 19.12 7.03 -1.18
CA GLY A 209 19.04 8.48 -1.40
C GLY A 209 19.93 9.28 -0.45
N THR A 210 20.19 10.54 -0.81
CA THR A 210 21.03 11.48 -0.02
C THR A 210 20.42 11.83 1.33
N MET A 211 21.21 12.39 2.25
CA MET A 211 20.72 12.84 3.57
C MET A 211 19.62 13.91 3.47
N ASN A 212 19.67 14.78 2.44
CA ASN A 212 18.61 15.76 2.18
C ASN A 212 17.32 15.09 1.70
N GLU A 213 17.39 14.09 0.82
CA GLU A 213 16.21 13.31 0.41
C GLU A 213 15.59 12.54 1.58
N VAL A 214 16.45 11.99 2.46
CA VAL A 214 16.01 11.35 3.71
C VAL A 214 15.27 12.35 4.58
N LEU A 215 15.81 13.57 4.75
CA LEU A 215 15.19 14.64 5.53
C LEU A 215 13.82 15.05 4.99
N ILE A 216 13.72 15.30 3.67
CA ILE A 216 12.46 15.65 3.01
C ILE A 216 11.41 14.55 3.23
N ARG A 217 11.80 13.28 3.08
CA ARG A 217 10.90 12.14 3.33
C ARG A 217 10.46 12.05 4.79
N PHE A 218 11.31 12.41 5.74
CA PHE A 218 10.97 12.43 7.17
C PHE A 218 9.98 13.54 7.49
N ILE A 219 10.20 14.73 6.94
CA ILE A 219 9.27 15.87 7.04
C ILE A 219 7.91 15.47 6.46
N GLY A 220 7.89 14.88 5.26
CA GLY A 220 6.66 14.39 4.63
C GLY A 220 5.91 13.37 5.48
N GLN A 221 6.62 12.39 6.05
CA GLN A 221 6.02 11.39 6.95
C GLN A 221 5.41 12.05 8.20
N VAL A 222 6.12 12.95 8.87
CA VAL A 222 5.61 13.63 10.07
C VAL A 222 4.39 14.49 9.73
N LYS A 223 4.39 15.21 8.59
CA LYS A 223 3.21 15.96 8.12
C LYS A 223 2.01 15.03 7.86
N SER A 224 2.25 13.86 7.27
CA SER A 224 1.21 12.85 7.05
C SER A 224 0.64 12.29 8.36
N ASP A 225 1.51 11.93 9.30
CA ASP A 225 1.11 11.38 10.60
C ASP A 225 0.30 12.40 11.42
N LEU A 226 0.72 13.68 11.43
CA LEU A 226 -0.02 14.79 12.01
C LEU A 226 -1.41 14.94 11.39
N ASN A 227 -1.49 14.95 10.06
CA ASN A 227 -2.74 15.07 9.33
C ASN A 227 -3.69 13.91 9.68
N GLN A 228 -3.18 12.68 9.79
CA GLN A 228 -3.97 11.52 10.19
C GLN A 228 -4.48 11.66 11.62
N LEU A 229 -3.63 12.03 12.58
CA LEU A 229 -4.02 12.23 13.98
C LEU A 229 -5.09 13.32 14.14
N GLU A 230 -4.93 14.46 13.47
CA GLU A 230 -5.91 15.55 13.52
C GLU A 230 -7.28 15.14 12.93
N LYS A 231 -7.30 14.36 11.85
CA LYS A 231 -8.54 13.78 11.32
C LYS A 231 -9.17 12.76 12.26
N THR A 232 -8.37 11.92 12.92
CA THR A 232 -8.90 10.98 13.92
C THR A 232 -9.55 11.72 15.09
N ASN A 233 -9.01 12.88 15.50
CA ASN A 233 -9.67 13.73 16.48
C ASN A 233 -11.03 14.22 15.98
N CYS A 234 -11.13 14.71 14.74
CA CYS A 234 -12.40 15.12 14.14
C CYS A 234 -13.43 13.98 14.14
N SER A 235 -13.01 12.78 13.77
CA SER A 235 -13.88 11.58 13.84
C SER A 235 -14.37 11.29 15.26
N ILE A 236 -13.47 11.31 16.24
CA ILE A 236 -13.83 11.12 17.67
C ILE A 236 -14.81 12.21 18.12
N ILE A 237 -14.64 13.45 17.67
CA ILE A 237 -15.54 14.55 18.01
C ILE A 237 -16.93 14.30 17.45
N PHE A 238 -17.07 13.90 16.19
CA PHE A 238 -18.36 13.51 15.64
C PHE A 238 -18.98 12.36 16.43
N GLN A 239 -18.18 11.37 16.85
CA GLN A 239 -18.67 10.27 17.68
C GLN A 239 -19.23 10.74 19.03
N ARG A 240 -18.47 11.58 19.74
CA ARG A 240 -18.92 12.17 21.01
C ARG A 240 -20.17 13.03 20.83
N SER A 241 -20.22 13.77 19.72
CA SER A 241 -21.31 14.68 19.40
C SER A 241 -22.64 13.93 19.28
N GLU A 242 -22.62 12.74 18.68
CA GLU A 242 -23.79 11.86 18.57
C GLU A 242 -24.16 11.16 19.89
N ILE A 243 -23.18 10.74 20.68
CA ILE A 243 -23.41 10.23 22.05
C ILE A 243 -24.18 11.25 22.89
N MET A 244 -23.85 12.54 22.77
CA MET A 244 -24.58 13.61 23.47
C MET A 244 -26.05 13.73 23.03
N VAL A 245 -26.37 13.41 21.77
CA VAL A 245 -27.76 13.33 21.31
C VAL A 245 -28.50 12.19 22.02
N HIS A 246 -27.91 10.99 22.09
CA HIS A 246 -28.49 9.85 22.79
C HIS A 246 -28.64 10.08 24.30
N LEU A 247 -27.75 10.86 24.91
CA LEU A 247 -27.84 11.28 26.32
C LEU A 247 -28.89 12.38 26.57
N GLY A 248 -29.52 12.91 25.52
CA GLY A 248 -30.50 14.01 25.63
C GLY A 248 -29.85 15.36 25.95
N ARG A 249 -28.60 15.58 25.55
CA ARG A 249 -27.82 16.81 25.82
C ARG A 249 -27.52 17.59 24.52
N PRO A 250 -28.53 18.09 23.79
CA PRO A 250 -28.33 18.70 22.47
C PRO A 250 -27.58 20.05 22.51
N PHE A 251 -27.57 20.74 23.64
CA PHE A 251 -26.76 21.95 23.82
C PHE A 251 -25.26 21.65 23.97
N GLU A 252 -24.90 20.56 24.66
CA GLU A 252 -23.51 20.11 24.75
C GLU A 252 -23.00 19.62 23.40
N PHE A 253 -23.84 18.90 22.66
CA PHE A 253 -23.60 18.50 21.27
C PHE A 253 -23.16 19.69 20.40
N LYS A 254 -23.96 20.77 20.39
CA LYS A 254 -23.65 22.00 19.65
C LYS A 254 -22.36 22.69 20.14
N LYS A 255 -22.13 22.72 21.45
CA LYS A 255 -20.92 23.34 22.05
C LYS A 255 -19.64 22.61 21.61
N ILE A 256 -19.67 21.28 21.61
CA ILE A 256 -18.55 20.44 21.16
C ILE A 256 -18.21 20.75 19.71
N LEU A 257 -19.19 20.74 18.80
CA LEU A 257 -18.96 21.04 17.38
C LEU A 257 -18.40 22.45 17.16
N LYS A 258 -18.97 23.46 17.83
CA LYS A 258 -18.54 24.86 17.72
C LYS A 258 -17.06 25.06 18.07
N ASN A 259 -16.56 24.36 19.08
CA ASN A 259 -15.17 24.49 19.53
C ASN A 259 -14.15 23.99 18.50
N TYR A 260 -14.54 23.08 17.60
CA TYR A 260 -13.63 22.46 16.64
C TYR A 260 -13.70 23.06 15.23
N TYR A 261 -14.76 23.81 14.90
CA TYR A 261 -14.88 24.51 13.62
C TYR A 261 -13.65 25.35 13.23
N PRO A 262 -13.02 26.15 14.13
CA PRO A 262 -11.83 26.93 13.78
C PRO A 262 -10.64 26.05 13.36
N THR A 263 -10.54 24.83 13.90
CA THR A 263 -9.48 23.88 13.55
C THR A 263 -9.63 23.37 12.12
N ILE A 264 -10.86 23.01 11.73
CA ILE A 264 -11.19 22.50 10.38
C ILE A 264 -10.91 23.59 9.34
N ILE A 265 -11.45 24.79 9.54
CA ILE A 265 -11.26 25.91 8.61
C ILE A 265 -9.81 26.36 8.55
N GLY A 266 -9.11 26.43 9.69
CA GLY A 266 -7.69 26.78 9.71
C GLY A 266 -6.82 25.81 8.90
N LYS A 267 -7.16 24.52 8.90
CA LYS A 267 -6.45 23.50 8.11
C LYS A 267 -6.74 23.59 6.62
N ILE A 268 -7.99 23.81 6.24
CA ILE A 268 -8.38 24.03 4.85
C ILE A 268 -7.62 25.24 4.29
N LYS A 269 -7.67 26.38 4.99
CA LYS A 269 -6.95 27.61 4.60
C LYS A 269 -5.44 27.44 4.51
N SER A 270 -4.84 26.68 5.43
CA SER A 270 -3.40 26.39 5.40
C SER A 270 -3.02 25.58 4.16
N ILE A 271 -3.83 24.59 3.78
CA ILE A 271 -3.58 23.77 2.59
C ILE A 271 -3.82 24.57 1.31
N GLU A 272 -4.87 25.39 1.27
CA GLU A 272 -5.13 26.32 0.16
C GLU A 272 -3.94 27.25 -0.05
N LYS A 273 -3.38 27.82 1.03
CA LYS A 273 -2.18 28.65 0.97
C LYS A 273 -0.96 27.88 0.44
N GLU A 274 -0.73 26.65 0.92
CA GLU A 274 0.35 25.78 0.41
C GLU A 274 0.21 25.51 -1.10
N ILE A 275 -1.02 25.30 -1.60
CA ILE A 275 -1.24 25.07 -3.04
C ILE A 275 -1.04 26.36 -3.84
N LEU A 276 -1.47 27.50 -3.30
CA LEU A 276 -1.27 28.82 -3.92
C LEU A 276 0.20 29.18 -4.08
N GLU A 277 0.99 28.96 -3.03
CA GLU A 277 2.45 29.18 -3.05
C GLU A 277 3.15 28.32 -4.12
N ILE A 278 2.64 27.11 -4.39
CA ILE A 278 3.20 26.20 -5.42
C ILE A 278 2.72 26.57 -6.83
N SER A 279 1.50 27.11 -6.97
CA SER A 279 0.90 27.48 -8.26
C SER A 279 1.23 28.91 -8.71
N GLY A 280 1.79 29.74 -7.84
CA GLY A 280 2.25 31.10 -8.16
C GLY A 280 1.12 32.10 -8.44
N HIS A 281 -0.09 31.88 -7.91
CA HIS A 281 -1.24 32.80 -8.05
C HIS A 281 -1.37 33.72 -6.82
N ASP A 282 -1.88 34.95 -7.02
CA ASP A 282 -2.01 35.99 -5.97
C ASP A 282 -3.13 35.69 -4.95
N GLU A 283 -2.97 36.19 -3.70
CA GLU A 283 -3.89 35.96 -2.57
C GLU A 283 -5.34 36.46 -2.80
N SER A 284 -5.55 37.37 -3.77
CA SER A 284 -6.85 37.99 -4.08
C SER A 284 -7.83 37.07 -4.84
N GLU A 285 -7.35 35.97 -5.42
CA GLU A 285 -8.18 35.01 -6.19
C GLU A 285 -8.74 33.85 -5.32
N SER A 286 -8.41 33.81 -4.02
CA SER A 286 -8.62 32.63 -3.14
C SER A 286 -10.06 32.08 -3.07
N LYS A 287 -11.08 32.89 -3.36
CA LYS A 287 -12.49 32.44 -3.35
C LYS A 287 -12.86 31.52 -4.52
N ASN A 288 -12.21 31.65 -5.68
CA ASN A 288 -12.46 30.80 -6.85
C ASN A 288 -11.55 29.57 -6.91
N ILE A 289 -10.52 29.53 -6.08
CA ILE A 289 -9.45 28.53 -6.14
C ILE A 289 -9.89 27.16 -5.63
N MET A 290 -10.82 27.08 -4.67
CA MET A 290 -11.49 25.80 -4.35
C MET A 290 -12.24 25.25 -5.57
N ASP A 291 -12.96 26.12 -6.29
CA ASP A 291 -13.76 25.77 -7.46
C ASP A 291 -12.93 25.55 -8.75
N GLU A 292 -11.64 25.89 -8.73
CA GLU A 292 -10.71 25.60 -9.84
C GLU A 292 -9.76 24.43 -9.52
N LEU A 293 -9.25 24.30 -8.29
CA LEU A 293 -8.24 23.29 -7.91
C LEU A 293 -8.80 21.91 -7.59
N LEU A 294 -10.04 21.82 -7.06
CA LEU A 294 -10.75 20.54 -6.91
C LEU A 294 -11.16 19.97 -8.29
N PHE A 295 -11.18 20.79 -9.33
CA PHE A 295 -11.88 20.52 -10.59
C PHE A 295 -11.00 20.48 -11.85
N LYS A 296 -9.80 21.09 -11.86
CA LYS A 296 -8.83 20.92 -12.97
C LYS A 296 -8.11 19.57 -12.89
N ASP A 297 -8.47 18.74 -13.87
CA ASP A 297 -7.89 17.47 -14.35
C ASP A 297 -6.99 16.70 -13.36
N LEU A 298 -7.57 15.65 -12.78
CA LEU A 298 -6.82 14.43 -12.46
C LEU A 298 -6.81 13.59 -13.74
N SER A 299 -6.00 13.97 -14.73
CA SER A 299 -5.88 13.16 -15.94
C SER A 299 -5.25 11.81 -15.58
N ASP A 300 -5.66 10.72 -16.25
CA ASP A 300 -5.07 9.40 -16.07
C ASP A 300 -3.57 9.37 -16.49
N GLU A 301 -3.05 10.45 -17.10
CA GLU A 301 -1.64 10.64 -17.44
C GLU A 301 -0.80 11.16 -16.26
N ASP A 302 -1.37 11.97 -15.36
CA ASP A 302 -0.66 12.51 -14.19
C ASP A 302 -0.24 11.44 -13.17
N VAL A 303 -0.98 10.32 -13.16
CA VAL A 303 -0.69 9.15 -12.30
C VAL A 303 0.49 8.33 -12.83
N LYS A 304 0.82 8.43 -14.12
CA LYS A 304 1.88 7.64 -14.76
C LYS A 304 3.22 8.37 -14.90
N HIS A 305 3.23 9.71 -15.01
CA HIS A 305 4.44 10.45 -15.38
C HIS A 305 5.16 11.24 -14.28
N ASN A 306 4.61 11.40 -13.07
CA ASN A 306 5.27 12.18 -12.02
C ASN A 306 5.76 11.33 -10.84
N SER A 307 6.86 10.61 -11.03
CA SER A 307 7.63 10.01 -9.94
C SER A 307 8.51 11.02 -9.17
N ALA A 308 8.34 12.33 -9.41
CA ALA A 308 9.22 13.38 -8.86
C ALA A 308 8.52 14.59 -8.18
N SER A 309 7.19 14.68 -8.14
CA SER A 309 6.52 15.77 -7.41
C SER A 309 5.36 15.26 -6.54
N GLU A 310 5.69 14.88 -5.31
CA GLU A 310 4.73 14.61 -4.23
C GLU A 310 3.91 15.87 -3.83
N GLY A 311 4.19 17.03 -4.44
CA GLY A 311 3.66 18.35 -4.05
C GLY A 311 2.16 18.52 -4.33
N THR A 312 1.75 18.66 -5.58
CA THR A 312 0.41 19.21 -5.89
C THR A 312 -0.72 18.19 -5.75
N LEU A 313 -0.54 16.96 -6.26
CA LEU A 313 -1.56 15.90 -6.18
C LEU A 313 -1.82 15.48 -4.72
N GLY A 314 -0.76 15.34 -3.93
CA GLY A 314 -0.86 15.01 -2.51
C GLY A 314 -1.61 16.09 -1.71
N LEU A 315 -1.36 17.36 -2.03
CA LEU A 315 -2.08 18.48 -1.42
C LEU A 315 -3.56 18.53 -1.82
N LYS A 316 -3.89 18.30 -3.10
CA LYS A 316 -5.29 18.21 -3.56
C LYS A 316 -6.07 17.10 -2.85
N LEU A 317 -5.47 15.91 -2.71
CA LEU A 317 -6.08 14.80 -1.95
C LEU A 317 -6.24 15.12 -0.46
N ARG A 318 -5.25 15.81 0.15
CA ARG A 318 -5.36 16.31 1.52
C ARG A 318 -6.51 17.32 1.65
N LEU A 319 -6.64 18.27 0.71
CA LEU A 319 -7.73 19.24 0.70
C LEU A 319 -9.10 18.56 0.61
N LYS A 320 -9.30 17.66 -0.37
CA LYS A 320 -10.55 16.89 -0.54
C LYS A 320 -10.97 16.21 0.76
N SER A 321 -10.04 15.55 1.43
CA SER A 321 -10.34 14.85 2.69
C SER A 321 -10.68 15.77 3.89
N TRP A 322 -10.24 17.02 3.89
CA TRP A 322 -10.65 18.01 4.90
C TRP A 322 -11.99 18.66 4.55
N VAL A 323 -12.28 18.81 3.25
CA VAL A 323 -13.60 19.24 2.75
C VAL A 323 -14.67 18.18 3.09
N GLU A 324 -14.35 16.88 3.04
CA GLU A 324 -15.23 15.81 3.55
C GLU A 324 -15.53 15.95 5.05
N ILE A 325 -14.55 16.37 5.86
CA ILE A 325 -14.76 16.66 7.29
C ILE A 325 -15.62 17.91 7.48
N LEU A 326 -15.47 18.91 6.61
CA LEU A 326 -16.32 20.10 6.61
C LEU A 326 -17.78 19.76 6.26
N HIS A 327 -18.01 18.89 5.28
CA HIS A 327 -19.34 18.33 4.99
C HIS A 327 -19.98 17.71 6.23
N LYS A 328 -19.25 16.80 6.91
CA LYS A 328 -19.71 16.19 8.17
C LYS A 328 -20.03 17.24 9.23
N TYR A 329 -19.17 18.23 9.39
CA TYR A 329 -19.41 19.32 10.34
C TYR A 329 -20.72 20.04 10.08
N TYR A 330 -21.00 20.43 8.84
CA TYR A 330 -22.27 21.11 8.51
C TYR A 330 -23.47 20.18 8.72
N PHE A 331 -23.38 18.91 8.31
CA PHE A 331 -24.43 17.92 8.53
C PHE A 331 -24.76 17.77 10.02
N PHE A 332 -23.77 17.45 10.86
CA PHE A 332 -23.99 17.27 12.30
C PHE A 332 -24.39 18.58 13.00
N THR A 333 -23.94 19.75 12.49
CA THR A 333 -24.40 21.04 13.03
C THR A 333 -25.89 21.26 12.72
N ALA A 334 -26.35 20.92 11.52
CA ALA A 334 -27.77 20.94 11.17
C ALA A 334 -28.57 19.98 12.07
N THR A 335 -28.08 18.74 12.24
CA THR A 335 -28.66 17.77 13.17
C THR A 335 -28.71 18.32 14.60
N SER A 336 -27.72 19.11 15.04
CA SER A 336 -27.76 19.74 16.38
C SER A 336 -28.90 20.73 16.53
N HIS A 337 -29.18 21.50 15.49
CA HIS A 337 -30.27 22.44 15.48
C HIS A 337 -31.64 21.73 15.42
N TYR A 338 -31.74 20.63 14.67
CA TYR A 338 -32.90 19.74 14.66
C TYR A 338 -33.17 19.13 16.04
N GLN A 339 -32.14 18.56 16.69
CA GLN A 339 -32.30 17.94 18.01
C GLN A 339 -32.67 18.98 19.08
N ILE A 340 -32.15 20.22 18.97
CA ILE A 340 -32.57 21.34 19.84
C ILE A 340 -34.02 21.72 19.56
N SER A 341 -34.47 21.78 18.29
CA SER A 341 -35.84 22.14 17.95
C SER A 341 -36.84 21.10 18.49
N VAL A 342 -36.53 19.81 18.35
CA VAL A 342 -37.29 18.69 18.94
C VAL A 342 -37.29 18.73 20.47
N HIS A 343 -36.15 19.03 21.09
CA HIS A 343 -36.06 19.16 22.54
C HIS A 343 -36.90 20.35 23.06
N ILE A 344 -36.96 21.45 22.31
CA ILE A 344 -37.80 22.61 22.67
C ILE A 344 -39.28 22.26 22.51
N SER A 345 -39.68 21.58 21.43
CA SER A 345 -41.08 21.19 21.21
C SER A 345 -41.58 20.21 22.26
N ASN A 346 -40.78 19.20 22.63
CA ASN A 346 -41.19 18.19 23.61
C ASN A 346 -41.34 18.73 25.05
N ASN A 347 -40.66 19.83 25.38
CA ASN A 347 -40.75 20.48 26.70
C ASN A 347 -41.83 21.57 26.76
N GLN A 348 -42.44 21.94 25.64
CA GLN A 348 -43.51 22.94 25.55
C GLN A 348 -44.84 22.25 25.18
N HIS A 349 -45.56 21.71 26.16
CA HIS A 349 -46.99 21.42 26.02
C HIS A 349 -47.78 22.74 26.07
N LEU A 350 -47.86 23.51 24.98
CA LEU A 350 -48.76 24.68 24.89
C LEU A 350 -49.32 24.87 23.46
N ASP A 351 -50.58 24.49 23.30
CA ASP A 351 -51.61 24.95 22.35
C ASP A 351 -51.24 25.26 20.88
N GLU A 352 -51.20 24.23 20.02
CA GLU A 352 -51.36 24.39 18.55
C GLU A 352 -52.64 25.17 18.18
N ALA A 353 -53.69 25.11 19.02
CA ALA A 353 -54.94 25.85 18.82
C ALA A 353 -54.84 27.37 19.07
N ARG A 354 -53.83 27.84 19.81
CA ARG A 354 -53.59 29.29 20.00
C ARG A 354 -52.83 29.90 18.82
N PHE A 355 -51.99 29.10 18.15
CA PHE A 355 -51.14 29.54 17.06
C PHE A 355 -51.94 29.97 15.82
N GLU A 356 -52.95 29.18 15.41
CA GLU A 356 -53.84 29.57 14.30
C GLU A 356 -54.64 30.85 14.61
N ASN A 357 -55.02 31.06 15.87
CA ASN A 357 -55.78 32.25 16.28
C ASN A 357 -54.92 33.52 16.34
N ILE A 358 -53.62 33.41 16.60
CA ILE A 358 -52.67 34.55 16.62
C ILE A 358 -52.23 34.92 15.20
N VAL A 359 -52.04 33.93 14.31
CA VAL A 359 -51.74 34.19 12.89
C VAL A 359 -52.95 34.81 12.17
N LYS A 360 -54.18 34.40 12.54
CA LYS A 360 -55.42 35.01 12.03
C LYS A 360 -55.70 36.41 12.61
N SER A 361 -55.29 36.71 13.85
CA SER A 361 -55.52 38.03 14.47
C SER A 361 -54.50 39.10 14.06
N LYS A 362 -53.31 38.72 13.57
CA LYS A 362 -52.29 39.66 13.03
C LYS A 362 -52.49 40.09 11.58
N ALA A 363 -53.53 39.60 10.90
CA ALA A 363 -53.87 40.04 9.54
C ALA A 363 -54.73 41.32 9.49
N ASN A 364 -55.24 41.81 10.64
CA ASN A 364 -56.29 42.84 10.68
C ASN A 364 -55.98 44.09 11.53
N LEU A 365 -54.72 44.53 11.64
CA LEU A 365 -54.43 45.83 12.25
C LEU A 365 -53.38 46.58 11.43
N THR A 366 -53.87 47.48 10.59
CA THR A 366 -53.14 48.66 10.14
C THR A 366 -53.15 49.71 11.26
N ASP A 367 -52.13 50.58 11.20
CA ASP A 367 -52.05 51.91 11.81
C ASP A 367 -51.37 52.06 13.19
N GLU A 368 -50.19 52.69 13.09
CA GLU A 368 -49.65 53.85 13.81
C GLU A 368 -49.56 53.85 15.36
N GLU A 369 -48.34 54.21 15.80
CA GLU A 369 -47.99 54.89 17.04
C GLU A 369 -48.32 54.19 18.38
N ASN A 370 -47.34 53.45 18.91
CA ASN A 370 -46.59 53.84 20.12
C ASN A 370 -45.66 52.71 20.59
N GLY A 371 -44.45 53.09 20.98
CA GLY A 371 -43.46 52.18 21.53
C GLY A 371 -43.87 51.64 22.89
N VAL A 372 -44.03 50.31 22.99
CA VAL A 372 -43.81 49.55 24.22
C VAL A 372 -43.08 48.27 23.84
N ILE A 373 -41.86 48.15 24.37
CA ILE A 373 -41.04 46.95 24.38
C ILE A 373 -41.76 45.90 25.23
N VAL A 374 -42.16 44.80 24.62
CA VAL A 374 -42.37 43.53 25.33
C VAL A 374 -41.57 42.48 24.59
N GLU A 375 -40.30 42.34 24.99
CA GLU A 375 -39.51 41.16 24.70
C GLU A 375 -40.08 39.96 25.49
N GLU A 376 -40.08 38.80 24.83
CA GLU A 376 -39.77 37.48 25.41
C GLU A 376 -40.93 36.73 26.14
N ILE A 377 -41.12 35.39 26.10
CA ILE A 377 -40.27 34.22 25.85
C ILE A 377 -41.15 33.05 25.36
N SER A 378 -40.84 32.41 24.20
CA SER A 378 -40.85 30.93 23.96
C SER A 378 -40.78 30.58 22.46
N GLU A 379 -41.48 31.32 21.59
CA GLU A 379 -41.64 31.01 20.15
C GLU A 379 -40.46 31.40 19.24
N SER A 380 -39.60 32.34 19.64
CA SER A 380 -38.47 32.83 18.81
C SER A 380 -37.34 31.79 18.62
N ASN A 381 -37.06 30.98 19.64
CA ASN A 381 -35.92 30.05 19.61
C ASN A 381 -36.16 28.82 18.74
N TYR A 382 -37.40 28.32 18.61
CA TYR A 382 -37.72 27.20 17.72
C TYR A 382 -37.52 27.59 16.26
N ILE A 383 -38.12 28.72 15.83
CA ILE A 383 -38.01 29.23 14.46
C ILE A 383 -36.55 29.53 14.10
N LYS A 384 -35.78 30.09 15.05
CA LYS A 384 -34.35 30.35 14.87
C LYS A 384 -33.55 29.06 14.64
N ASN A 385 -33.82 27.99 15.40
CA ASN A 385 -33.12 26.72 15.23
C ASN A 385 -33.53 26.03 13.93
N LYS A 386 -34.81 26.07 13.54
CA LYS A 386 -35.28 25.52 12.25
C LYS A 386 -34.63 26.22 11.05
N ARG A 387 -34.55 27.56 11.06
CA ARG A 387 -33.82 28.31 10.01
C ARG A 387 -32.33 27.95 9.94
N LEU A 388 -31.70 27.71 11.10
CA LEU A 388 -30.29 27.33 11.15
C LEU A 388 -30.07 25.88 10.70
N GLU A 389 -31.00 24.98 11.02
CA GLU A 389 -31.04 23.61 10.49
C GLU A 389 -31.05 23.63 8.96
N ASP A 390 -32.02 24.31 8.35
CA ASP A 390 -32.14 24.42 6.89
C ASP A 390 -30.87 25.02 6.26
N HIS A 391 -30.33 26.08 6.87
CA HIS A 391 -29.09 26.72 6.42
C HIS A 391 -27.88 25.78 6.45
N TYR A 392 -27.72 24.99 7.50
CA TYR A 392 -26.57 24.08 7.63
C TYR A 392 -26.74 22.80 6.80
N TYR A 393 -27.95 22.29 6.61
CA TYR A 393 -28.19 21.22 5.63
C TYR A 393 -27.91 21.70 4.21
N GLY A 394 -28.37 22.90 3.84
CA GLY A 394 -28.05 23.50 2.54
C GLY A 394 -26.53 23.67 2.31
N LYS A 395 -25.78 24.05 3.35
CA LYS A 395 -24.31 24.09 3.28
C LYS A 395 -23.66 22.71 3.16
N ALA A 396 -24.14 21.72 3.89
CA ALA A 396 -23.64 20.35 3.76
C ALA A 396 -23.87 19.86 2.33
N GLU A 397 -25.05 20.13 1.79
CA GLU A 397 -25.42 19.79 0.43
C GLU A 397 -24.52 20.49 -0.63
N GLU A 398 -24.25 21.78 -0.49
CA GLU A 398 -23.32 22.51 -1.37
C GLU A 398 -21.94 21.84 -1.40
N ILE A 399 -21.40 21.48 -0.23
CA ILE A 399 -20.10 20.80 -0.13
C ILE A 399 -20.14 19.39 -0.73
N ARG A 400 -21.22 18.64 -0.51
CA ARG A 400 -21.41 17.30 -1.10
C ARG A 400 -21.39 17.37 -2.62
N ASN A 401 -22.11 18.33 -3.20
CA ASN A 401 -22.07 18.57 -4.64
C ASN A 401 -20.65 18.85 -5.11
N LYS A 402 -19.96 19.79 -4.46
CA LYS A 402 -18.57 20.13 -4.79
C LYS A 402 -17.64 18.91 -4.76
N LEU A 403 -17.82 17.99 -3.81
CA LEU A 403 -17.05 16.75 -3.76
C LEU A 403 -17.34 15.79 -4.93
N LEU A 404 -18.55 15.85 -5.50
CA LEU A 404 -19.04 14.97 -6.55
C LEU A 404 -18.91 15.54 -7.97
N VAL A 405 -18.80 16.86 -8.16
CA VAL A 405 -18.80 17.49 -9.50
C VAL A 405 -17.73 16.89 -10.41
N TYR A 406 -16.53 16.55 -9.92
CA TYR A 406 -15.50 15.91 -10.74
C TYR A 406 -15.98 14.58 -11.36
N HIS A 407 -16.58 13.70 -10.56
CA HIS A 407 -17.08 12.42 -11.05
C HIS A 407 -18.32 12.61 -11.93
N ALA A 408 -19.20 13.57 -11.57
CA ALA A 408 -20.38 13.91 -12.37
C ALA A 408 -20.01 14.44 -13.75
N THR A 409 -19.13 15.44 -13.84
CA THR A 409 -18.66 15.99 -15.12
C THR A 409 -17.90 14.98 -15.96
N LYS A 410 -17.15 14.05 -15.35
CA LYS A 410 -16.51 12.94 -16.09
C LYS A 410 -17.56 12.02 -16.73
N VAL A 411 -18.63 11.67 -16.02
CA VAL A 411 -19.74 10.89 -16.59
C VAL A 411 -20.45 11.69 -17.67
N GLU A 412 -20.80 12.96 -17.43
CA GLU A 412 -21.48 13.82 -18.41
C GLU A 412 -20.69 13.96 -19.72
N LYS A 413 -19.37 14.18 -19.63
CA LYS A 413 -18.48 14.21 -20.81
C LYS A 413 -18.48 12.88 -21.57
N LEU A 414 -18.43 11.74 -20.86
CA LEU A 414 -18.49 10.42 -21.49
C LEU A 414 -19.84 10.17 -22.16
N VAL A 415 -20.94 10.52 -21.49
CA VAL A 415 -22.31 10.41 -22.04
C VAL A 415 -22.45 11.31 -23.26
N GLN A 416 -21.95 12.55 -23.22
CA GLN A 416 -22.00 13.47 -24.35
C GLN A 416 -21.17 12.98 -25.53
N ASN A 417 -19.93 12.55 -25.30
CA ASN A 417 -19.09 11.92 -26.33
C ASN A 417 -19.77 10.69 -26.95
N PHE A 418 -20.51 9.91 -26.15
CA PHE A 418 -21.23 8.74 -26.61
C PHE A 418 -22.49 9.11 -27.41
N LYS A 419 -23.23 10.16 -27.01
CA LYS A 419 -24.36 10.72 -27.78
C LYS A 419 -23.91 11.27 -29.13
N GLU A 420 -22.72 11.88 -29.19
CA GLU A 420 -22.14 12.46 -30.41
C GLU A 420 -21.53 11.40 -31.35
N LYS A 421 -20.89 10.35 -30.80
CA LYS A 421 -20.41 9.18 -31.55
C LYS A 421 -21.58 8.30 -31.99
N ARG A 422 -22.26 8.72 -33.06
CA ARG A 422 -23.44 8.10 -33.69
C ARG A 422 -23.28 6.67 -34.25
N ALA A 423 -22.25 5.91 -33.87
CA ALA A 423 -22.03 4.56 -34.37
C ALA A 423 -22.88 3.55 -33.57
N LYS A 424 -23.89 2.98 -34.23
CA LYS A 424 -24.56 1.77 -33.76
C LYS A 424 -23.57 0.61 -33.84
N ILE A 425 -22.87 0.31 -32.75
CA ILE A 425 -22.11 -0.93 -32.63
C ILE A 425 -23.11 -2.09 -32.69
N HIS A 426 -23.22 -2.73 -33.85
CA HIS A 426 -24.04 -3.92 -34.07
C HIS A 426 -23.16 -5.03 -34.61
N LEU A 427 -23.35 -6.23 -34.09
CA LEU A 427 -22.79 -7.45 -34.64
C LEU A 427 -23.45 -7.71 -36.00
N GLU A 428 -22.62 -7.95 -37.01
CA GLU A 428 -23.03 -8.26 -38.38
C GLU A 428 -23.59 -9.69 -38.49
N GLU A 429 -24.63 -9.86 -39.32
CA GLU A 429 -25.19 -11.16 -39.69
C GLU A 429 -24.37 -11.78 -40.85
N ILE A 430 -24.16 -13.09 -40.79
CA ILE A 430 -23.42 -13.87 -41.78
C ILE A 430 -24.45 -14.48 -42.72
N SER A 431 -24.57 -13.97 -43.95
CA SER A 431 -25.54 -14.53 -44.88
C SER A 431 -25.09 -15.91 -45.39
N VAL A 432 -26.01 -16.87 -45.50
CA VAL A 432 -25.71 -18.22 -46.04
C VAL A 432 -25.14 -18.15 -47.46
N LEU A 433 -25.57 -17.15 -48.23
CA LEU A 433 -25.15 -16.86 -49.60
C LEU A 433 -23.67 -16.45 -49.71
N GLU A 434 -23.08 -15.89 -48.65
CA GLU A 434 -21.63 -15.60 -48.62
C GLU A 434 -20.80 -16.88 -48.69
N ILE A 435 -21.25 -17.92 -47.97
CA ILE A 435 -20.50 -19.18 -47.81
C ILE A 435 -20.78 -20.16 -48.94
N VAL A 436 -22.03 -20.30 -49.36
CA VAL A 436 -22.46 -21.29 -50.37
C VAL A 436 -22.87 -20.57 -51.67
N PRO A 437 -22.14 -20.74 -52.79
CA PRO A 437 -22.52 -20.17 -54.08
C PRO A 437 -23.88 -20.65 -54.60
N ASP A 438 -24.60 -19.78 -55.33
CA ASP A 438 -25.82 -20.14 -56.04
C ASP A 438 -25.54 -21.25 -57.08
N GLY A 439 -26.28 -22.37 -56.99
CA GLY A 439 -26.13 -23.52 -57.89
C GLY A 439 -25.57 -24.80 -57.26
N LEU A 440 -25.43 -24.86 -55.94
CA LEU A 440 -25.07 -26.08 -55.19
C LEU A 440 -26.25 -27.05 -54.92
N VAL A 441 -27.38 -26.87 -55.60
CA VAL A 441 -28.59 -27.71 -55.48
C VAL A 441 -28.34 -29.15 -56.00
N ASP A 442 -27.40 -29.33 -56.94
CA ASP A 442 -27.02 -30.63 -57.52
C ASP A 442 -25.73 -31.21 -56.91
N VAL A 443 -25.71 -31.45 -55.61
CA VAL A 443 -24.64 -32.25 -54.98
C VAL A 443 -25.17 -33.67 -54.74
N THR A 444 -24.70 -34.61 -55.53
CA THR A 444 -25.05 -36.04 -55.44
C THR A 444 -24.38 -36.75 -54.26
N ASN A 445 -23.33 -36.17 -53.68
CA ASN A 445 -22.57 -36.78 -52.59
C ASN A 445 -23.16 -36.43 -51.21
N ASP A 446 -23.76 -37.42 -50.55
CA ASP A 446 -24.38 -37.28 -49.23
C ASP A 446 -23.41 -36.71 -48.18
N LYS A 447 -22.11 -37.07 -48.23
CA LYS A 447 -21.12 -36.59 -47.25
C LYS A 447 -20.92 -35.07 -47.32
N ILE A 448 -20.93 -34.50 -48.53
CA ILE A 448 -20.82 -33.05 -48.74
C ILE A 448 -22.11 -32.36 -48.29
N ARG A 449 -23.27 -32.96 -48.60
CA ARG A 449 -24.58 -32.45 -48.18
C ARG A 449 -24.70 -32.35 -46.66
N PHE A 450 -24.27 -33.37 -45.91
CA PHE A 450 -24.28 -33.32 -44.44
C PHE A 450 -23.42 -32.19 -43.87
N ILE A 451 -22.23 -31.95 -44.43
CA ILE A 451 -21.36 -30.85 -44.00
C ILE A 451 -21.99 -29.49 -44.29
N LEU A 452 -22.64 -29.33 -45.45
CA LEU A 452 -23.33 -28.09 -45.80
C LEU A 452 -24.54 -27.83 -44.89
N THR A 453 -25.30 -28.86 -44.52
CA THR A 453 -26.39 -28.75 -43.54
C THR A 453 -25.86 -28.37 -42.16
N ASP A 454 -24.76 -28.98 -41.71
CA ASP A 454 -24.11 -28.63 -40.43
C ASP A 454 -23.67 -27.15 -40.45
N LEU A 455 -23.05 -26.69 -41.54
CA LEU A 455 -22.62 -25.29 -41.70
C LEU A 455 -23.82 -24.33 -41.70
N PHE A 456 -24.89 -24.65 -42.42
CA PHE A 456 -26.11 -23.85 -42.47
C PHE A 456 -26.71 -23.64 -41.08
N ASN A 457 -26.86 -24.73 -40.32
CA ASN A 457 -27.40 -24.68 -38.96
C ASN A 457 -26.53 -23.81 -38.03
N ILE A 458 -25.20 -23.92 -38.12
CA ILE A 458 -24.30 -23.10 -37.31
C ILE A 458 -24.43 -21.61 -37.67
N ILE A 459 -24.55 -21.27 -38.95
CA ILE A 459 -24.70 -19.87 -39.39
C ILE A 459 -26.02 -19.27 -38.88
N GLU A 460 -27.13 -19.99 -39.01
CA GLU A 460 -28.44 -19.54 -38.50
C GLU A 460 -28.42 -19.36 -36.98
N GLU A 461 -27.81 -20.28 -36.24
CA GLU A 461 -27.60 -20.16 -34.79
C GLU A 461 -26.78 -18.92 -34.45
N LEU A 462 -25.70 -18.65 -35.19
CA LEU A 462 -24.85 -17.48 -35.00
C LEU A 462 -25.57 -16.16 -35.32
N ASN A 463 -26.42 -16.12 -36.35
CA ASN A 463 -27.22 -14.93 -36.70
C ASN A 463 -28.32 -14.65 -35.68
N SER A 464 -29.01 -15.71 -35.22
CA SER A 464 -29.98 -15.60 -34.12
C SER A 464 -29.33 -15.05 -32.85
N GLN A 465 -28.15 -15.58 -32.49
CA GLN A 465 -27.38 -15.08 -31.35
C GLN A 465 -26.94 -13.62 -31.53
N ALA A 466 -26.51 -13.19 -32.72
CA ALA A 466 -26.09 -11.82 -32.98
C ALA A 466 -27.24 -10.81 -32.75
N ARG A 467 -28.45 -11.12 -33.22
CA ARG A 467 -29.65 -10.30 -33.01
C ARG A 467 -29.95 -10.09 -31.52
N ARG A 468 -29.90 -11.16 -30.73
CA ARG A 468 -30.13 -11.08 -29.27
C ARG A 468 -29.01 -10.31 -28.55
N MET A 469 -27.75 -10.55 -28.91
CA MET A 469 -26.62 -9.80 -28.36
C MET A 469 -26.74 -8.29 -28.65
N ASN A 470 -27.19 -7.91 -29.85
CA ASN A 470 -27.44 -6.51 -30.20
C ASN A 470 -28.52 -5.86 -29.32
N GLN A 471 -29.57 -6.60 -28.96
CA GLN A 471 -30.59 -6.13 -28.00
C GLN A 471 -30.01 -5.90 -26.60
N TRP A 472 -29.18 -6.82 -26.08
CA TRP A 472 -28.53 -6.63 -24.78
C TRP A 472 -27.55 -5.45 -24.77
N ILE A 473 -26.86 -5.18 -25.89
CA ILE A 473 -26.00 -4.01 -26.06
C ILE A 473 -26.83 -2.71 -26.01
N GLU A 474 -27.98 -2.69 -26.68
CA GLU A 474 -28.90 -1.55 -26.68
C GLU A 474 -29.49 -1.29 -25.29
N GLN A 475 -29.97 -2.34 -24.61
CA GLN A 475 -30.44 -2.23 -23.22
C GLN A 475 -29.35 -1.71 -22.27
N SER A 476 -28.11 -2.18 -22.41
CA SER A 476 -26.98 -1.71 -21.60
C SER A 476 -26.68 -0.23 -21.86
N ARG A 477 -26.81 0.19 -23.13
CA ARG A 477 -26.59 1.57 -23.57
C ARG A 477 -27.64 2.51 -23.00
N ASP A 478 -28.92 2.15 -23.10
CA ASP A 478 -30.02 2.99 -22.63
C ASP A 478 -29.92 3.28 -21.13
N ILE A 479 -29.55 2.26 -20.34
CA ILE A 479 -29.34 2.41 -18.90
C ILE A 479 -28.11 3.29 -18.58
N LEU A 480 -27.04 3.23 -19.38
CA LEU A 480 -25.83 3.98 -19.11
C LEU A 480 -25.90 5.46 -19.55
N ILE A 481 -26.74 5.76 -20.56
CA ILE A 481 -27.01 7.12 -21.05
C ILE A 481 -27.97 7.88 -20.14
N SER A 482 -28.74 7.18 -19.29
CA SER A 482 -29.69 7.82 -18.37
C SER A 482 -29.02 8.90 -17.54
N ASP A 483 -29.74 10.01 -17.32
CA ASP A 483 -29.20 11.14 -16.57
C ASP A 483 -28.73 10.67 -15.19
N LEU A 484 -27.60 11.22 -14.74
CA LEU A 484 -27.19 11.04 -13.36
C LEU A 484 -28.23 11.68 -12.46
N LEU A 485 -28.52 11.04 -11.32
CA LEU A 485 -29.46 11.58 -10.34
C LEU A 485 -29.12 13.05 -10.01
N SER A 486 -30.06 13.95 -10.32
CA SER A 486 -29.97 15.37 -9.99
C SER A 486 -30.51 15.66 -8.59
N TYR A 487 -29.69 16.37 -7.81
CA TYR A 487 -29.90 17.24 -6.64
C TYR A 487 -31.07 17.03 -5.63
N GLU A 488 -32.28 16.61 -5.99
CA GLU A 488 -33.48 16.78 -5.13
C GLU A 488 -34.21 15.48 -4.72
N LEU A 489 -33.55 14.34 -4.49
CA LEU A 489 -34.31 13.08 -4.46
C LEU A 489 -34.11 12.18 -3.22
N LYS A 490 -35.25 11.65 -2.78
CA LYS A 490 -35.51 10.77 -1.63
C LYS A 490 -34.75 9.45 -1.80
N GLY A 491 -34.45 8.77 -0.69
CA GLY A 491 -33.64 7.52 -0.70
C GLY A 491 -34.14 6.39 -1.62
N GLU A 492 -35.39 6.45 -2.09
CA GLU A 492 -35.98 5.50 -3.04
C GLU A 492 -35.34 5.58 -4.44
N GLU A 493 -35.03 6.78 -4.93
CA GLU A 493 -34.51 6.98 -6.30
C GLU A 493 -33.03 6.62 -6.43
N TYR A 494 -32.27 6.85 -5.36
CA TYR A 494 -30.90 6.34 -5.24
C TYR A 494 -30.85 4.81 -5.30
N GLY A 495 -31.79 4.15 -4.62
CA GLY A 495 -31.94 2.69 -4.69
C GLY A 495 -32.19 2.21 -6.12
N GLN A 496 -33.06 2.91 -6.86
CA GLN A 496 -33.38 2.57 -8.25
C GLN A 496 -32.17 2.66 -9.19
N SER A 497 -31.36 3.71 -9.09
CA SER A 497 -30.15 3.82 -9.93
C SER A 497 -29.10 2.74 -9.63
N LEU A 498 -28.99 2.29 -8.38
CA LEU A 498 -28.13 1.15 -8.04
C LEU A 498 -28.65 -0.16 -8.66
N LEU A 499 -29.97 -0.39 -8.62
CA LEU A 499 -30.59 -1.55 -9.29
C LEU A 499 -30.32 -1.55 -10.79
N GLU A 500 -30.39 -0.38 -11.44
CA GLU A 500 -30.06 -0.23 -12.86
C GLU A 500 -28.59 -0.55 -13.18
N GLN A 501 -27.65 -0.14 -12.32
CA GLN A 501 -26.23 -0.53 -12.47
C GLN A 501 -26.03 -2.04 -12.30
N ASP A 502 -26.77 -2.68 -11.40
CA ASP A 502 -26.78 -4.14 -11.25
C ASP A 502 -27.29 -4.84 -12.52
N LYS A 503 -28.36 -4.34 -13.15
CA LYS A 503 -28.86 -4.87 -14.42
C LYS A 503 -27.80 -4.83 -15.52
N VAL A 504 -27.06 -3.72 -15.67
CA VAL A 504 -25.97 -3.60 -16.67
C VAL A 504 -24.84 -4.60 -16.40
N CYS A 505 -24.48 -4.84 -15.13
CA CYS A 505 -23.47 -5.83 -14.80
C CYS A 505 -23.87 -7.24 -15.28
N TYR A 506 -25.14 -7.63 -15.06
CA TYR A 506 -25.63 -8.92 -15.53
C TYR A 506 -25.69 -9.00 -17.06
N LEU A 507 -26.08 -7.93 -17.76
CA LEU A 507 -26.03 -7.84 -19.22
C LEU A 507 -24.60 -8.04 -19.75
N PHE A 508 -23.59 -7.42 -19.14
CA PHE A 508 -22.19 -7.62 -19.50
C PHE A 508 -21.70 -9.06 -19.29
N ILE A 509 -22.09 -9.71 -18.18
CA ILE A 509 -21.75 -11.12 -17.92
C ILE A 509 -22.34 -12.03 -19.00
N VAL A 510 -23.59 -11.77 -19.40
CA VAL A 510 -24.29 -12.56 -20.41
C VAL A 510 -23.69 -12.31 -21.80
N LEU A 511 -23.34 -11.06 -22.13
CA LEU A 511 -22.62 -10.71 -23.36
C LEU A 511 -21.26 -11.41 -23.46
N GLU A 512 -20.45 -11.40 -22.39
CA GLU A 512 -19.17 -12.14 -22.35
C GLU A 512 -19.35 -13.65 -22.56
N LYS A 513 -20.35 -14.24 -21.93
CA LYS A 513 -20.70 -15.65 -22.15
C LYS A 513 -21.15 -15.93 -23.58
N ALA A 514 -21.95 -15.03 -24.17
CA ALA A 514 -22.40 -15.15 -25.55
C ALA A 514 -21.24 -15.04 -26.55
N PHE A 515 -20.29 -14.12 -26.33
CA PHE A 515 -19.05 -14.05 -27.11
C PHE A 515 -18.23 -15.35 -27.01
N LEU A 516 -18.16 -15.95 -25.82
CA LEU A 516 -17.52 -17.25 -25.65
C LEU A 516 -18.26 -18.36 -26.43
N HIS A 517 -19.59 -18.42 -26.33
CA HIS A 517 -20.39 -19.38 -27.10
C HIS A 517 -20.18 -19.23 -28.61
N ARG A 518 -20.14 -17.99 -29.11
CA ARG A 518 -19.83 -17.66 -30.50
C ARG A 518 -18.45 -18.20 -30.90
N LYS A 519 -17.45 -17.99 -30.05
CA LYS A 519 -16.08 -18.48 -30.26
C LYS A 519 -15.98 -20.00 -30.29
N ILE A 520 -16.76 -20.69 -29.45
CA ILE A 520 -16.85 -22.17 -29.43
C ILE A 520 -17.51 -22.69 -30.71
N ALA A 521 -18.58 -22.06 -31.18
CA ALA A 521 -19.25 -22.45 -32.43
C ALA A 521 -18.33 -22.30 -33.66
N ILE A 522 -17.44 -21.31 -33.66
CA ILE A 522 -16.47 -21.09 -34.75
C ILE A 522 -15.27 -22.05 -34.64
N ASN A 523 -14.62 -22.12 -33.47
CA ASN A 523 -13.30 -22.76 -33.33
C ASN A 523 -13.32 -24.17 -32.69
N GLY A 524 -14.44 -24.60 -32.12
CA GLY A 524 -14.52 -25.78 -31.25
C GLY A 524 -14.20 -25.47 -29.79
N ARG A 525 -14.34 -26.47 -28.90
CA ARG A 525 -14.07 -26.28 -27.46
C ARG A 525 -12.57 -26.25 -27.16
N SER A 526 -12.18 -25.47 -26.16
CA SER A 526 -10.83 -25.47 -25.59
C SER A 526 -10.90 -25.45 -24.07
N SER A 527 -10.04 -26.22 -23.40
CA SER A 527 -9.96 -26.28 -21.93
C SER A 527 -9.65 -24.94 -21.27
N ASN A 528 -9.07 -23.99 -22.01
CA ASN A 528 -8.62 -22.70 -21.46
C ASN A 528 -9.71 -21.63 -21.48
N TYR A 529 -10.80 -21.85 -22.20
CA TYR A 529 -11.80 -20.80 -22.44
C TYR A 529 -12.61 -20.43 -21.18
N GLU A 530 -12.95 -21.40 -20.33
CA GLU A 530 -13.66 -21.14 -19.08
C GLU A 530 -12.81 -20.31 -18.12
N LEU A 531 -11.52 -20.65 -17.97
CA LEU A 531 -10.58 -19.88 -17.16
C LEU A 531 -10.38 -18.45 -17.70
N VAL A 532 -10.28 -18.28 -19.03
CA VAL A 532 -10.14 -16.95 -19.65
C VAL A 532 -11.40 -16.11 -19.44
N LEU A 533 -12.60 -16.71 -19.50
CA LEU A 533 -13.86 -16.04 -19.22
C LEU A 533 -13.92 -15.56 -17.76
N GLU A 534 -13.57 -16.42 -16.80
CA GLU A 534 -13.51 -16.05 -15.38
C GLU A 534 -12.57 -14.86 -15.15
N ILE A 535 -11.36 -14.90 -15.72
CA ILE A 535 -10.40 -13.80 -15.64
C ILE A 535 -10.95 -12.52 -16.29
N SER A 536 -11.64 -12.62 -17.44
CA SER A 536 -12.24 -11.47 -18.15
C SER A 536 -13.32 -10.81 -17.29
N ILE A 537 -14.26 -11.60 -16.75
CA ILE A 537 -15.33 -11.13 -15.87
C ILE A 537 -14.72 -10.45 -14.63
N SER A 538 -13.72 -11.06 -13.99
CA SER A 538 -13.05 -10.45 -12.82
C SER A 538 -12.39 -9.11 -13.14
N LYS A 539 -11.81 -8.95 -14.34
CA LYS A 539 -11.19 -7.68 -14.77
C LYS A 539 -12.20 -6.58 -15.13
N MET A 540 -13.40 -6.94 -15.55
CA MET A 540 -14.42 -5.96 -15.91
C MET A 540 -15.06 -5.29 -14.69
N PHE A 541 -15.10 -5.97 -13.55
CA PHE A 541 -15.82 -5.52 -12.35
C PHE A 541 -14.90 -5.25 -11.15
N VAL A 542 -13.72 -4.65 -11.40
CA VAL A 542 -12.68 -4.36 -10.38
C VAL A 542 -13.24 -3.65 -9.14
N HIS A 543 -14.21 -2.74 -9.30
CA HIS A 543 -14.75 -1.93 -8.22
C HIS A 543 -15.93 -2.56 -7.45
N ARG A 544 -16.50 -3.68 -7.93
CA ARG A 544 -17.64 -4.35 -7.28
C ARG A 544 -17.21 -5.37 -6.20
N PHE A 545 -16.02 -5.96 -6.32
CA PHE A 545 -15.60 -7.11 -5.51
C PHE A 545 -14.97 -6.78 -4.14
N VAL A 546 -15.01 -5.54 -3.65
CA VAL A 546 -14.23 -5.15 -2.45
C VAL A 546 -15.01 -5.15 -1.13
N ASP A 547 -16.34 -5.08 -1.10
CA ASP A 547 -17.06 -4.87 0.18
C ASP A 547 -18.33 -5.74 0.37
N ASP A 548 -18.33 -6.99 -0.10
CA ASP A 548 -19.49 -7.91 0.01
C ASP A 548 -19.60 -8.66 1.36
N ASN A 549 -19.02 -8.13 2.44
CA ASN A 549 -19.02 -8.80 3.75
C ASN A 549 -20.02 -8.25 4.77
N GLN A 550 -20.88 -7.28 4.45
CA GLN A 550 -21.88 -6.80 5.40
C GLN A 550 -23.25 -6.52 4.76
N LYS A 551 -24.20 -7.42 5.06
CA LYS A 551 -25.67 -7.21 5.06
C LYS A 551 -26.31 -6.76 3.72
N GLN A 552 -26.52 -7.71 2.80
CA GLN A 552 -27.54 -7.58 1.74
C GLN A 552 -28.44 -8.83 1.70
N GLU A 553 -29.27 -9.00 2.74
CA GLU A 553 -30.34 -10.03 2.76
C GLU A 553 -31.67 -9.55 2.15
N LYS A 554 -31.64 -8.43 1.42
CA LYS A 554 -32.71 -8.00 0.53
C LYS A 554 -32.10 -7.60 -0.81
N LYS A 555 -31.58 -8.57 -1.56
CA LYS A 555 -31.55 -8.38 -3.01
C LYS A 555 -33.01 -8.36 -3.47
N SER A 556 -33.43 -7.21 -4.00
CA SER A 556 -34.77 -6.98 -4.54
C SER A 556 -35.14 -8.14 -5.46
N ARG A 557 -36.28 -8.79 -5.22
CA ARG A 557 -36.80 -9.91 -6.04
C ARG A 557 -36.65 -9.64 -7.55
N GLU A 558 -36.82 -8.38 -7.93
CA GLU A 558 -36.60 -7.83 -9.27
C GLU A 558 -35.23 -8.16 -9.91
N ILE A 559 -34.11 -8.07 -9.18
CA ILE A 559 -32.78 -8.39 -9.75
C ILE A 559 -32.64 -9.89 -10.01
N GLU A 560 -33.11 -10.72 -9.07
CA GLU A 560 -33.03 -12.17 -9.24
C GLU A 560 -33.97 -12.64 -10.37
N GLU A 561 -35.17 -12.05 -10.49
CA GLU A 561 -36.08 -12.28 -11.61
C GLU A 561 -35.43 -11.87 -12.95
N PHE A 562 -34.80 -10.70 -13.02
CA PHE A 562 -34.09 -10.23 -14.22
C PHE A 562 -32.92 -11.14 -14.59
N LYS A 563 -32.15 -11.58 -13.60
CA LYS A 563 -31.02 -12.50 -13.78
C LYS A 563 -31.46 -13.87 -14.26
N GLU A 564 -32.55 -14.43 -13.73
CA GLU A 564 -33.10 -15.70 -14.21
C GLU A 564 -33.68 -15.56 -15.63
N SER A 565 -34.34 -14.44 -15.94
CA SER A 565 -34.79 -14.13 -17.30
C SER A 565 -33.62 -14.10 -18.30
N LEU A 566 -32.55 -13.36 -18.01
CA LEU A 566 -31.38 -13.29 -18.89
C LEU A 566 -30.67 -14.65 -19.06
N LYS A 567 -30.65 -15.50 -18.02
CA LYS A 567 -30.12 -16.86 -18.13
C LYS A 567 -30.95 -17.72 -19.08
N ALA A 568 -32.27 -17.61 -19.02
CA ALA A 568 -33.16 -18.31 -19.94
C ALA A 568 -32.93 -17.84 -21.37
N GLU A 569 -32.87 -16.52 -21.62
CA GLU A 569 -32.57 -15.96 -22.94
C GLU A 569 -31.22 -16.42 -23.49
N LEU A 570 -30.17 -16.47 -22.65
CA LEU A 570 -28.86 -16.96 -23.05
C LEU A 570 -28.87 -18.45 -23.43
N LEU A 571 -29.69 -19.25 -22.75
CA LEU A 571 -29.85 -20.67 -23.05
C LEU A 571 -30.59 -20.90 -24.37
N GLU A 572 -31.60 -20.08 -24.67
CA GLU A 572 -32.36 -20.12 -25.93
C GLU A 572 -31.46 -19.85 -27.15
N VAL A 573 -30.54 -18.90 -27.06
CA VAL A 573 -29.63 -18.52 -28.16
C VAL A 573 -28.27 -19.20 -28.09
N GLN A 574 -28.14 -20.26 -27.27
CA GLN A 574 -26.89 -21.01 -27.14
C GLN A 574 -26.70 -21.95 -28.34
N PRO A 575 -25.60 -21.84 -29.11
CA PRO A 575 -25.32 -22.73 -30.23
C PRO A 575 -25.23 -24.20 -29.80
N THR A 576 -25.70 -25.11 -30.64
CA THR A 576 -25.76 -26.55 -30.35
C THR A 576 -24.38 -27.16 -30.07
N SER A 577 -23.33 -26.60 -30.68
CA SER A 577 -21.91 -26.89 -30.39
C SER A 577 -21.54 -26.77 -28.91
N CYS A 578 -22.24 -25.93 -28.14
CA CYS A 578 -21.99 -25.73 -26.71
C CYS A 578 -22.68 -26.78 -25.82
N GLN A 579 -23.63 -27.57 -26.32
CA GLN A 579 -24.43 -28.46 -25.48
C GLN A 579 -23.85 -29.89 -25.34
N ARG A 580 -23.05 -30.36 -26.30
CA ARG A 580 -22.56 -31.76 -26.34
C ARG A 580 -21.10 -31.89 -25.89
N LYS A 581 -20.86 -32.52 -24.73
CA LYS A 581 -19.53 -32.65 -24.08
C LYS A 581 -18.51 -33.56 -24.81
N LYS A 582 -18.86 -34.23 -25.91
CA LYS A 582 -18.06 -35.34 -26.46
C LYS A 582 -17.63 -35.25 -27.93
N PHE A 583 -18.03 -34.25 -28.70
CA PHE A 583 -17.72 -34.20 -30.13
C PHE A 583 -17.48 -32.77 -30.64
N ASP A 584 -16.23 -32.43 -30.96
CA ASP A 584 -15.80 -31.15 -31.57
C ASP A 584 -16.28 -30.97 -33.04
N PHE A 585 -16.98 -31.96 -33.59
CA PHE A 585 -17.40 -32.06 -34.99
C PHE A 585 -18.57 -31.14 -35.41
N PHE A 586 -19.10 -30.32 -34.50
CA PHE A 586 -20.25 -29.42 -34.72
C PHE A 586 -19.84 -27.94 -34.69
N SER A 587 -18.56 -27.62 -34.94
CA SER A 587 -18.06 -26.25 -35.10
C SER A 587 -17.74 -25.95 -36.57
N MET A 588 -17.63 -24.67 -36.95
CA MET A 588 -17.20 -24.30 -38.31
C MET A 588 -15.81 -24.87 -38.63
N LYS A 589 -14.88 -24.83 -37.67
CA LYS A 589 -13.57 -25.47 -37.80
C LYS A 589 -13.66 -27.00 -37.88
N GLY A 590 -14.57 -27.62 -37.13
CA GLY A 590 -14.86 -29.06 -37.27
C GLY A 590 -15.41 -29.42 -38.65
N CYS A 591 -16.23 -28.55 -39.25
CA CYS A 591 -16.68 -28.69 -40.64
C CYS A 591 -15.50 -28.55 -41.63
N LEU A 592 -14.58 -27.60 -41.41
CA LEU A 592 -13.34 -27.49 -42.19
C LEU A 592 -12.46 -28.74 -42.09
N GLU A 593 -12.33 -29.34 -40.90
CA GLU A 593 -11.59 -30.60 -40.71
C GLU A 593 -12.25 -31.76 -41.48
N LYS A 594 -13.59 -31.86 -41.47
CA LYS A 594 -14.33 -32.82 -42.30
C LYS A 594 -14.07 -32.58 -43.78
N ILE A 595 -14.14 -31.33 -44.26
CA ILE A 595 -13.87 -30.94 -45.66
C ILE A 595 -12.43 -31.36 -46.05
N CYS A 596 -11.44 -31.05 -45.22
CA CYS A 596 -10.04 -31.41 -45.47
C CYS A 596 -9.82 -32.93 -45.47
N SER A 597 -10.53 -33.67 -44.62
CA SER A 597 -10.48 -35.14 -44.61
C SER A 597 -11.05 -35.73 -45.90
N LEU A 598 -12.14 -35.16 -46.44
CA LEU A 598 -12.71 -35.55 -47.73
C LEU A 598 -11.73 -35.22 -48.88
N GLN A 599 -11.10 -34.04 -48.88
CA GLN A 599 -10.05 -33.69 -49.86
C GLN A 599 -8.89 -34.68 -49.88
N LYS A 600 -8.49 -35.22 -48.71
CA LYS A 600 -7.44 -36.25 -48.63
C LYS A 600 -7.90 -37.61 -49.15
N GLN A 601 -9.18 -37.94 -49.00
CA GLN A 601 -9.78 -39.19 -49.51
C GLN A 601 -10.04 -39.16 -51.02
N VAL A 602 -10.23 -37.98 -51.59
CA VAL A 602 -10.46 -37.71 -53.04
C VAL A 602 -9.34 -38.24 -53.95
N ASN A 603 -8.14 -38.47 -53.44
CA ASN A 603 -7.03 -39.10 -54.20
C ASN A 603 -7.27 -40.60 -54.52
N LYS A 604 -8.38 -41.20 -54.04
CA LYS A 604 -8.80 -42.58 -54.33
C LYS A 604 -10.17 -42.59 -55.04
N SER A 605 -10.19 -42.34 -56.35
CA SER A 605 -11.24 -42.69 -57.35
C SER A 605 -12.76 -42.46 -57.08
N GLU A 606 -13.21 -41.86 -55.97
CA GLU A 606 -14.64 -41.73 -55.61
C GLU A 606 -15.33 -40.38 -55.97
N PHE A 607 -14.60 -39.35 -56.42
CA PHE A 607 -15.15 -38.00 -56.66
C PHE A 607 -14.94 -37.52 -58.09
N THR A 608 -15.98 -36.93 -58.70
CA THR A 608 -15.91 -36.26 -60.01
C THR A 608 -15.06 -34.99 -59.94
N THR A 609 -14.44 -34.57 -61.05
CA THR A 609 -13.64 -33.33 -61.13
C THR A 609 -14.43 -32.10 -60.68
N ARG A 610 -15.71 -32.01 -61.08
CA ARG A 610 -16.63 -30.92 -60.69
C ARG A 610 -16.93 -30.86 -59.19
N GLU A 611 -17.00 -32.00 -58.51
CA GLU A 611 -17.19 -32.05 -57.05
C GLU A 611 -15.93 -31.60 -56.28
N ARG A 612 -14.74 -31.85 -56.83
CA ARG A 612 -13.46 -31.40 -56.24
C ARG A 612 -13.33 -29.89 -56.27
N GLU A 613 -13.59 -29.28 -57.42
CA GLU A 613 -13.58 -27.82 -57.59
C GLU A 613 -14.58 -27.14 -56.65
N LYS A 614 -15.81 -27.68 -56.55
CA LYS A 614 -16.83 -27.18 -55.61
C LYS A 614 -16.35 -27.26 -54.15
N LEU A 615 -15.72 -28.36 -53.75
CA LEU A 615 -15.27 -28.58 -52.38
C LEU A 615 -14.05 -27.71 -52.02
N GLU A 616 -13.18 -27.40 -52.97
CA GLU A 616 -12.11 -26.40 -52.81
C GLU A 616 -12.65 -24.99 -52.64
N ILE A 617 -13.66 -24.60 -53.43
CA ILE A 617 -14.33 -23.29 -53.29
C ILE A 617 -14.99 -23.15 -51.91
N ILE A 618 -15.70 -24.18 -51.45
CA ILE A 618 -16.31 -24.20 -50.12
C ILE A 618 -15.23 -24.09 -49.03
N ASN A 619 -14.15 -24.86 -49.14
CA ASN A 619 -13.05 -24.80 -48.17
C ASN A 619 -12.44 -23.40 -48.07
N PHE A 620 -12.16 -22.77 -49.23
CA PHE A 620 -11.62 -21.42 -49.28
C PHE A 620 -12.58 -20.39 -48.66
N LYS A 621 -13.87 -20.42 -49.03
CA LYS A 621 -14.88 -19.50 -48.50
C LYS A 621 -15.09 -19.67 -46.99
N VAL A 622 -15.27 -20.89 -46.51
CA VAL A 622 -15.46 -21.18 -45.07
C VAL A 622 -14.22 -20.76 -44.27
N THR A 623 -13.02 -21.03 -44.79
CA THR A 623 -11.75 -20.60 -44.14
C THR A 623 -11.67 -19.08 -44.03
N LYS A 624 -12.02 -18.36 -45.10
CA LYS A 624 -12.05 -16.88 -45.10
C LYS A 624 -13.04 -16.34 -44.07
N VAL A 625 -14.26 -16.88 -44.04
CA VAL A 625 -15.30 -16.44 -43.10
C VAL A 625 -14.92 -16.75 -41.65
N VAL A 626 -14.36 -17.93 -41.36
CA VAL A 626 -13.86 -18.26 -40.02
C VAL A 626 -12.77 -17.28 -39.56
N GLY A 627 -11.88 -16.84 -40.46
CA GLY A 627 -10.91 -15.78 -40.19
C GLY A 627 -11.59 -14.46 -39.84
N GLN A 628 -12.46 -13.97 -40.73
CA GLN A 628 -13.20 -12.72 -40.54
C GLN A 628 -14.00 -12.68 -39.25
N LEU A 629 -14.64 -13.79 -38.87
CA LEU A 629 -15.41 -13.87 -37.63
C LEU A 629 -14.55 -13.84 -36.38
N ASN A 630 -13.36 -14.44 -36.41
CA ASN A 630 -12.43 -14.38 -35.29
C ASN A 630 -11.90 -12.95 -35.09
N ASP A 631 -11.58 -12.25 -36.18
CA ASP A 631 -11.14 -10.85 -36.14
C ASP A 631 -12.28 -9.94 -35.65
N SER A 632 -13.49 -10.14 -36.20
CA SER A 632 -14.70 -9.42 -35.81
C SER A 632 -15.06 -9.62 -34.34
N ILE A 633 -14.93 -10.83 -33.77
CA ILE A 633 -15.14 -11.06 -32.33
C ILE A 633 -14.15 -10.24 -31.50
N LEU A 634 -12.87 -10.20 -31.90
CA LEU A 634 -11.85 -9.47 -31.16
C LEU A 634 -12.11 -7.96 -31.21
N GLU A 635 -12.44 -7.43 -32.39
CA GLU A 635 -12.73 -6.02 -32.60
C GLU A 635 -14.00 -5.58 -31.87
N HIS A 636 -15.13 -6.27 -32.07
CA HIS A 636 -16.38 -5.94 -31.39
C HIS A 636 -16.24 -6.06 -29.86
N LYS A 637 -15.58 -7.11 -29.36
CA LYS A 637 -15.33 -7.25 -27.93
C LYS A 637 -14.50 -6.08 -27.41
N LYS A 638 -13.47 -5.66 -28.15
CA LYS A 638 -12.66 -4.49 -27.78
C LYS A 638 -13.49 -3.21 -27.76
N THR A 639 -14.19 -2.89 -28.85
CA THR A 639 -14.95 -1.64 -29.00
C THR A 639 -16.11 -1.55 -28.00
N ILE A 640 -16.92 -2.60 -27.86
CA ILE A 640 -18.08 -2.63 -26.95
C ILE A 640 -17.61 -2.48 -25.49
N PHE A 641 -16.62 -3.27 -25.07
CA PHE A 641 -16.22 -3.29 -23.67
C PHE A 641 -15.26 -2.15 -23.31
N GLU A 642 -14.48 -1.58 -24.22
CA GLU A 642 -13.71 -0.36 -23.92
C GLU A 642 -14.65 0.83 -23.68
N GLU A 643 -15.67 1.02 -24.54
CA GLU A 643 -16.58 2.15 -24.43
C GLU A 643 -17.59 1.98 -23.28
N LEU A 644 -18.32 0.85 -23.24
CA LEU A 644 -19.36 0.65 -22.23
C LEU A 644 -18.78 0.37 -20.84
N ASN A 645 -17.65 -0.35 -20.70
CA ASN A 645 -17.06 -0.55 -19.37
C ASN A 645 -16.47 0.75 -18.82
N SER A 646 -15.90 1.62 -19.66
CA SER A 646 -15.39 2.92 -19.20
C SER A 646 -16.51 3.77 -18.60
N MET A 647 -17.65 3.85 -19.29
CA MET A 647 -18.84 4.55 -18.81
C MET A 647 -19.43 3.90 -17.55
N TYR A 648 -19.61 2.58 -17.56
CA TYR A 648 -20.08 1.81 -16.40
C TYR A 648 -19.18 2.02 -15.18
N ASN A 649 -17.86 1.85 -15.32
CA ASN A 649 -16.93 2.02 -14.20
C ASN A 649 -16.91 3.46 -13.67
N THR A 650 -17.00 4.46 -14.56
CA THR A 650 -17.07 5.87 -14.14
C THR A 650 -18.37 6.16 -13.37
N ARG A 651 -19.51 5.63 -13.82
CA ARG A 651 -20.80 5.74 -13.11
C ARG A 651 -20.79 5.01 -11.77
N VAL A 652 -20.26 3.79 -11.72
CA VAL A 652 -20.09 3.03 -10.47
C VAL A 652 -19.21 3.80 -9.48
N GLU A 653 -18.14 4.43 -9.95
CA GLU A 653 -17.29 5.26 -9.10
C GLU A 653 -18.04 6.51 -8.58
N TYR A 654 -18.85 7.18 -9.42
CA TYR A 654 -19.71 8.29 -8.96
C TYR A 654 -20.65 7.85 -7.83
N TYR A 655 -21.40 6.76 -8.01
CA TYR A 655 -22.32 6.25 -6.99
C TYR A 655 -21.59 5.74 -5.76
N ARG A 656 -20.41 5.13 -5.91
CA ARG A 656 -19.54 4.76 -4.78
C ARG A 656 -19.14 5.98 -3.96
N GLN A 657 -18.72 7.07 -4.60
CA GLN A 657 -18.36 8.30 -3.90
C GLN A 657 -19.57 8.92 -3.19
N LEU A 658 -20.74 8.93 -3.85
CA LEU A 658 -22.00 9.38 -3.24
C LEU A 658 -22.36 8.53 -2.01
N GLN A 659 -22.26 7.20 -2.13
CA GLN A 659 -22.46 6.27 -1.01
C GLN A 659 -21.49 6.55 0.12
N MET A 660 -20.20 6.71 -0.18
CA MET A 660 -19.18 6.99 0.82
C MET A 660 -19.46 8.28 1.58
N ILE A 661 -19.85 9.36 0.89
CA ILE A 661 -20.21 10.63 1.54
C ILE A 661 -21.46 10.47 2.40
N SER A 662 -22.48 9.76 1.92
CA SER A 662 -23.70 9.47 2.69
C SER A 662 -23.44 8.58 3.90
N ASP A 663 -22.61 7.56 3.77
CA ASP A 663 -22.22 6.66 4.86
C ASP A 663 -21.38 7.38 5.92
N SER A 664 -20.68 8.42 5.50
CA SER A 664 -19.81 9.21 6.36
C SER A 664 -20.55 9.98 7.47
N VAL A 665 -21.87 10.13 7.32
CA VAL A 665 -22.79 10.80 8.24
C VAL A 665 -23.86 9.86 8.83
N LYS A 666 -23.74 8.53 8.60
CA LYS A 666 -24.62 7.55 9.21
C LYS A 666 -24.47 7.56 10.74
N PRO A 667 -25.57 7.26 11.48
CA PRO A 667 -25.49 7.08 12.92
C PRO A 667 -24.48 5.99 13.31
N ILE A 668 -23.81 6.18 14.45
CA ILE A 668 -22.90 5.21 15.05
C ILE A 668 -23.66 3.94 15.42
N ASP A 669 -23.14 2.80 14.96
CA ASP A 669 -23.60 1.50 15.46
C ASP A 669 -23.07 1.27 16.89
N LEU A 670 -23.88 1.64 17.88
CA LEU A 670 -23.57 1.50 19.30
C LEU A 670 -23.35 0.03 19.73
N ASN A 671 -23.73 -0.95 18.90
CA ASN A 671 -23.50 -2.37 19.20
C ASN A 671 -22.06 -2.84 18.89
N GLN A 672 -21.30 -2.07 18.11
CA GLN A 672 -19.93 -2.42 17.68
C GLN A 672 -18.84 -1.71 18.50
N PHE A 673 -19.21 -0.78 19.38
CA PHE A 673 -18.24 -0.05 20.17
C PHE A 673 -17.60 -0.97 21.23
N ASN A 674 -16.26 -0.99 21.30
CA ASN A 674 -15.42 -1.80 22.21
C ASN A 674 -15.24 -3.31 21.94
N GLY A 675 -15.60 -3.84 20.77
CA GLY A 675 -15.26 -5.23 20.39
C GLY A 675 -15.91 -6.33 21.24
N ARG A 676 -16.71 -5.95 22.24
CA ARG A 676 -17.73 -6.79 22.85
C ARG A 676 -19.02 -6.49 22.11
N LEU A 677 -19.53 -7.48 21.37
CA LEU A 677 -20.92 -7.45 20.93
C LEU A 677 -21.77 -7.39 22.19
N ILE A 678 -22.21 -6.20 22.57
CA ILE A 678 -23.28 -6.06 23.54
C ILE A 678 -24.49 -6.74 22.88
N GLU A 679 -25.11 -7.70 23.55
CA GLU A 679 -26.36 -8.29 23.08
C GLU A 679 -27.41 -7.17 22.93
N LYS A 680 -27.53 -6.62 21.72
CA LYS A 680 -28.41 -5.50 21.32
C LYS A 680 -28.52 -4.42 22.39
N PHE A 681 -27.79 -3.32 22.28
CA PHE A 681 -27.88 -2.12 23.13
C PHE A 681 -29.35 -1.71 23.44
N GLU A 682 -30.26 -1.91 22.49
CA GLU A 682 -31.71 -1.70 22.61
C GLU A 682 -32.42 -2.54 23.69
N ARG A 683 -31.82 -3.67 24.13
CA ARG A 683 -32.36 -4.56 25.18
C ARG A 683 -32.00 -4.12 26.60
N LEU A 684 -31.03 -3.23 26.75
CA LEU A 684 -30.62 -2.69 28.05
C LEU A 684 -31.68 -1.74 28.60
N SER A 685 -31.74 -1.59 29.93
CA SER A 685 -32.57 -0.55 30.54
C SER A 685 -32.04 0.85 30.19
N LEU A 686 -32.90 1.87 30.22
CA LEU A 686 -32.52 3.26 29.94
C LEU A 686 -31.37 3.76 30.83
N LYS A 687 -31.29 3.26 32.08
CA LYS A 687 -30.21 3.60 33.01
C LYS A 687 -28.88 2.97 32.58
N GLU A 688 -28.87 1.69 32.24
CA GLU A 688 -27.68 0.99 31.74
C GLU A 688 -27.20 1.54 30.40
N GLN A 689 -28.13 1.90 29.50
CA GLN A 689 -27.80 2.58 28.24
C GLN A 689 -27.09 3.91 28.48
N ARG A 690 -27.58 4.72 29.43
CA ARG A 690 -26.97 6.00 29.80
C ARG A 690 -25.58 5.83 30.39
N GLU A 691 -25.42 4.92 31.36
CA GLU A 691 -24.13 4.64 32.01
C GLU A 691 -23.09 4.17 30.98
N HIS A 692 -23.48 3.29 30.06
CA HIS A 692 -22.61 2.82 28.98
C HIS A 692 -22.19 3.97 28.04
N LEU A 693 -23.11 4.84 27.64
CA LEU A 693 -22.81 5.99 26.79
C LEU A 693 -21.86 6.98 27.47
N GLU A 694 -22.00 7.21 28.78
CA GLU A 694 -21.10 8.07 29.57
C GLU A 694 -19.70 7.46 29.72
N GLU A 695 -19.59 6.15 29.89
CA GLU A 695 -18.30 5.44 29.89
C GLU A 695 -17.59 5.59 28.54
N VAL A 696 -18.34 5.40 27.44
CA VAL A 696 -17.80 5.55 26.08
C VAL A 696 -17.31 6.98 25.82
N ASP A 697 -18.09 8.01 26.20
CA ASP A 697 -17.63 9.41 26.07
C ASP A 697 -16.33 9.66 26.85
N SER A 698 -16.24 9.13 28.08
CA SER A 698 -15.06 9.27 28.93
C SER A 698 -13.80 8.65 28.28
N GLN A 699 -13.93 7.48 27.66
CA GLN A 699 -12.85 6.84 26.91
C GLN A 699 -12.42 7.67 25.69
N LEU A 700 -13.39 8.26 24.97
CA LEU A 700 -13.12 9.13 23.83
C LEU A 700 -12.44 10.44 24.23
N VAL A 701 -12.82 11.03 25.37
CA VAL A 701 -12.14 12.21 25.95
C VAL A 701 -10.68 11.89 26.25
N GLU A 702 -10.41 10.76 26.87
CA GLU A 702 -9.04 10.36 27.20
C GLU A 702 -8.20 10.11 25.93
N LYS A 703 -8.81 9.54 24.89
CA LYS A 703 -8.16 9.38 23.57
C LYS A 703 -7.83 10.73 22.93
N LEU A 704 -8.75 11.71 22.97
CA LEU A 704 -8.49 13.08 22.50
C LEU A 704 -7.35 13.74 23.27
N ARG A 705 -7.28 13.52 24.59
CA ARG A 705 -6.20 14.06 25.43
C ARG A 705 -4.83 13.50 25.03
N LYS A 706 -4.73 12.18 24.83
CA LYS A 706 -3.50 11.52 24.35
C LYS A 706 -3.09 12.01 22.97
N ASN A 707 -4.04 12.09 22.03
CA ASN A 707 -3.79 12.61 20.69
C ASN A 707 -3.31 14.06 20.69
N LYS A 708 -3.84 14.91 21.58
CA LYS A 708 -3.41 16.32 21.70
C LYS A 708 -1.94 16.41 22.11
N ILE A 709 -1.48 15.57 23.04
CA ILE A 709 -0.08 15.51 23.47
C ILE A 709 0.81 15.02 22.32
N GLN A 710 0.37 14.02 21.56
CA GLN A 710 1.12 13.50 20.42
C GLN A 710 1.24 14.53 19.28
N ILE A 711 0.14 15.22 18.93
CA ILE A 711 0.13 16.28 17.90
C ILE A 711 1.13 17.39 18.27
N SER A 712 1.14 17.78 19.54
CA SER A 712 2.08 18.76 20.07
C SER A 712 3.54 18.32 19.89
N HIS A 713 3.85 17.10 20.31
CA HIS A 713 5.18 16.51 20.16
C HIS A 713 5.61 16.45 18.68
N ASP A 714 4.72 16.02 17.79
CA ASP A 714 5.02 15.87 16.36
C ASP A 714 5.15 17.22 15.64
N ARG A 715 4.45 18.27 16.10
CA ARG A 715 4.70 19.65 15.65
C ARG A 715 6.07 20.16 16.07
N GLY A 716 6.46 19.91 17.31
CA GLY A 716 7.83 20.21 17.78
C GLY A 716 8.87 19.49 16.91
N LYS A 717 8.69 18.20 16.66
CA LYS A 717 9.56 17.42 15.76
C LYS A 717 9.61 18.00 14.34
N LEU A 718 8.47 18.41 13.80
CA LEU A 718 8.40 19.02 12.47
C LEU A 718 9.24 20.29 12.38
N HIS A 719 9.09 21.20 13.35
CA HIS A 719 9.90 22.42 13.43
C HIS A 719 11.40 22.14 13.50
N TYR A 720 11.81 21.12 14.26
CA TYR A 720 13.20 20.69 14.33
C TYR A 720 13.74 20.19 12.98
N LEU A 721 12.97 19.36 12.28
CA LEU A 721 13.40 18.83 10.98
C LEU A 721 13.44 19.93 9.90
N GLU A 722 12.47 20.85 9.91
CA GLU A 722 12.43 21.98 8.98
C GLU A 722 13.58 22.97 9.24
N SER A 723 14.00 23.19 10.50
CA SER A 723 15.16 24.05 10.78
C SER A 723 16.46 23.46 10.23
N LEU A 724 16.63 22.13 10.31
CA LEU A 724 17.76 21.43 9.67
C LEU A 724 17.74 21.58 8.14
N SER A 725 16.54 21.62 7.53
CA SER A 725 16.39 21.80 6.07
C SER A 725 16.67 23.23 5.60
N LYS A 726 16.38 24.25 6.41
CA LYS A 726 16.68 25.64 6.07
C LYS A 726 18.19 25.92 6.11
N LYS A 727 18.91 25.30 7.04
CA LYS A 727 20.38 25.40 7.15
C LYS A 727 21.12 24.80 5.95
N SER A 728 20.55 23.79 5.29
CA SER A 728 21.16 23.22 4.07
C SER A 728 20.90 24.03 2.80
N SER A 729 20.01 25.04 2.84
CA SER A 729 19.65 25.87 1.68
C SER A 729 20.26 27.28 1.73
N SER A 730 20.65 27.80 2.90
CA SER A 730 21.32 29.09 3.05
C SER A 730 22.78 29.10 2.58
N SER A 731 23.47 27.96 2.54
CA SER A 731 24.87 27.88 2.05
C SER A 731 25.01 27.94 0.51
N ASN A 732 23.91 27.95 -0.25
CA ASN A 732 23.92 27.92 -1.73
C ASN A 732 23.77 29.31 -2.39
N LYS A 733 23.76 30.42 -1.63
CA LYS A 733 23.60 31.78 -2.19
C LYS A 733 24.88 32.61 -2.32
N ALA A 734 26.03 32.13 -1.82
CA ALA A 734 27.31 32.80 -2.00
C ALA A 734 28.03 32.32 -3.27
N SER A 735 27.47 32.56 -4.45
CA SER A 735 28.12 32.25 -5.74
C SER A 735 27.52 33.07 -6.88
N LYS A 736 27.48 34.40 -6.77
CA LYS A 736 27.37 35.32 -7.91
C LYS A 736 27.63 36.75 -7.44
N ASP A 737 28.42 37.46 -8.25
CA ASP A 737 28.99 38.81 -8.08
C ASP A 737 30.30 38.79 -7.28
N GLY A 738 31.47 39.25 -7.73
CA GLY A 738 31.89 40.01 -8.91
C GLY A 738 33.19 40.76 -8.51
N GLU A 739 34.30 40.42 -9.17
CA GLU A 739 35.67 40.98 -9.18
C GLU A 739 36.07 42.34 -8.51
N LYS A 740 37.33 42.33 -8.00
CA LYS A 740 38.34 43.40 -7.77
C LYS A 740 38.39 44.17 -6.43
N HIS A 741 39.37 43.83 -5.56
CA HIS A 741 40.68 44.52 -5.37
C HIS A 741 41.30 44.20 -3.99
N GLY A 742 42.63 44.01 -3.95
CA GLY A 742 43.49 44.47 -2.84
C GLY A 742 43.92 43.43 -1.78
N GLU A 743 45.23 43.26 -1.64
CA GLU A 743 45.95 42.49 -0.61
C GLU A 743 45.84 43.12 0.80
N GLY A 744 45.89 42.31 1.86
CA GLY A 744 46.24 42.76 3.23
C GLY A 744 45.47 42.07 4.37
N ASP A 745 46.17 41.19 5.07
CA ASP A 745 46.17 40.84 6.51
C ASP A 745 44.86 40.55 7.27
N ASP A 746 44.83 39.31 7.78
CA ASP A 746 44.46 38.81 9.11
C ASP A 746 43.12 39.17 9.81
N ASP A 747 42.54 38.06 10.28
CA ASP A 747 41.62 37.87 11.41
C ASP A 747 40.12 38.23 11.28
N ASP A 748 39.34 37.26 11.77
CA ASP A 748 37.95 37.27 12.20
C ASP A 748 36.85 37.22 11.13
N ASN A 749 36.20 36.06 11.02
CA ASN A 749 34.79 35.85 11.42
C ASN A 749 34.29 34.44 11.02
N ASP A 750 34.41 33.48 11.94
CA ASP A 750 33.71 32.17 11.92
C ASP A 750 32.71 32.05 13.11
N ASP A 751 32.29 33.18 13.71
CA ASP A 751 31.54 33.21 14.97
C ASP A 751 30.00 33.38 14.84
N ASP A 752 29.44 33.54 13.64
CA ASP A 752 27.97 33.69 13.47
C ASP A 752 27.18 32.38 13.67
N ASP A 753 27.85 31.23 13.88
CA ASP A 753 27.24 29.90 13.87
C ASP A 753 26.76 29.42 15.28
N ASP A 754 27.11 30.16 16.35
CA ASP A 754 26.90 29.74 17.75
C ASP A 754 25.75 30.46 18.48
N ASP A 755 25.27 31.61 17.99
CA ASP A 755 24.17 32.39 18.61
C ASP A 755 22.81 31.65 18.56
N ASP A 756 22.60 30.83 17.54
CA ASP A 756 21.39 30.04 17.28
C ASP A 756 21.17 28.87 18.27
N ARG A 757 22.17 28.58 19.12
CA ARG A 757 22.17 27.42 20.04
C ARG A 757 22.19 27.81 21.50
N ILE A 758 22.01 29.09 21.81
CA ILE A 758 22.06 29.60 23.17
C ILE A 758 20.68 29.46 23.83
N CYS A 759 20.63 28.78 24.97
CA CYS A 759 19.39 28.73 25.75
C CYS A 759 19.15 30.07 26.44
N ILE A 760 18.05 30.75 26.14
CA ILE A 760 17.73 32.07 26.74
C ILE A 760 17.60 32.02 28.29
N ILE A 761 17.34 30.85 28.88
CA ILE A 761 17.22 30.71 30.33
C ILE A 761 18.58 30.68 31.03
N CYS A 762 19.55 29.92 30.48
CA CYS A 762 20.86 29.74 31.10
C CYS A 762 22.02 30.36 30.31
N THR A 763 21.69 31.07 29.23
CA THR A 763 22.61 31.73 28.29
C THR A 763 23.81 30.87 27.88
N SER A 764 23.61 29.55 27.83
CA SER A 764 24.65 28.55 27.50
C SER A 764 24.25 27.76 26.26
N SER A 765 25.23 27.19 25.56
CA SER A 765 24.97 26.33 24.41
C SER A 765 24.17 25.09 24.78
N ILE A 766 23.14 24.80 23.99
CA ILE A 766 22.23 23.67 24.19
C ILE A 766 22.95 22.39 23.72
N SER A 767 23.15 21.43 24.62
CA SER A 767 23.64 20.08 24.27
C SER A 767 22.48 19.08 24.22
N VAL A 768 21.67 19.06 25.28
CA VAL A 768 20.41 18.32 25.37
C VAL A 768 19.27 19.32 25.46
N GLY A 769 18.56 19.46 24.34
CA GLY A 769 17.54 20.48 24.17
C GLY A 769 16.13 19.95 24.17
N VAL A 770 15.20 20.87 24.39
CA VAL A 770 13.77 20.68 24.20
C VAL A 770 13.22 21.77 23.31
N LEU A 771 12.38 21.38 22.37
CA LEU A 771 11.71 22.23 21.40
C LEU A 771 10.22 22.23 21.70
N THR A 772 9.66 23.43 21.79
CA THR A 772 8.23 23.66 22.02
C THR A 772 7.45 23.65 20.71
N GLU A 773 6.12 23.48 20.78
CA GLU A 773 5.23 23.59 19.60
C GLU A 773 5.37 24.92 18.86
N CYS A 774 5.76 25.99 19.55
CA CYS A 774 5.93 27.32 18.96
C CYS A 774 7.30 27.53 18.29
N GLY A 775 8.15 26.50 18.27
CA GLY A 775 9.46 26.54 17.59
C GLY A 775 10.63 27.03 18.45
N HIS A 776 10.40 27.40 19.72
CA HIS A 776 11.46 27.88 20.62
C HIS A 776 12.22 26.75 21.33
N GLN A 777 13.54 26.91 21.43
CA GLN A 777 14.50 25.92 21.94
C GLN A 777 15.07 26.30 23.31
N TYR A 778 15.27 25.31 24.19
CA TYR A 778 15.85 25.50 25.52
C TYR A 778 16.65 24.26 25.95
N CYS A 779 17.54 24.41 26.93
CA CYS A 779 18.08 23.27 27.68
C CYS A 779 16.93 22.51 28.36
N LYS A 780 16.97 21.17 28.32
CA LYS A 780 15.92 20.31 28.91
C LYS A 780 15.62 20.65 30.37
N ASN A 781 16.68 20.79 31.18
CA ASN A 781 16.53 21.08 32.60
C ASN A 781 15.97 22.49 32.84
N CYS A 782 16.44 23.48 32.07
CA CYS A 782 16.03 24.87 32.19
C CYS A 782 14.53 25.04 31.91
N LEU A 783 14.03 24.48 30.79
CA LEU A 783 12.60 24.55 30.51
C LEU A 783 11.79 23.75 31.52
N TYR A 784 12.28 22.61 32.01
CA TYR A 784 11.53 21.80 32.98
C TYR A 784 11.39 22.47 34.35
N GLN A 785 12.39 23.26 34.76
CA GLN A 785 12.32 24.14 35.93
C GLN A 785 11.39 25.32 35.69
N TRP A 786 11.45 25.96 34.51
CA TRP A 786 10.49 27.01 34.15
C TRP A 786 9.05 26.49 34.21
N LEU A 787 8.80 25.31 33.63
CA LEU A 787 7.48 24.70 33.55
C LEU A 787 6.93 24.16 34.88
N SER A 788 7.74 24.10 35.95
CA SER A 788 7.22 23.84 37.30
C SER A 788 6.53 25.05 37.90
N ILE A 789 6.92 26.27 37.51
CA ILE A 789 6.37 27.52 38.05
C ILE A 789 5.36 28.11 37.05
N HIS A 790 5.72 28.16 35.78
CA HIS A 790 4.91 28.73 34.71
C HIS A 790 4.38 27.64 33.76
N LYS A 791 3.30 27.90 33.04
CA LYS A 791 2.73 26.96 32.04
C LYS A 791 2.79 27.51 30.62
N ASN A 792 3.77 28.38 30.35
CA ASN A 792 3.93 29.07 29.09
C ASN A 792 5.39 29.07 28.60
N CYS A 793 5.56 29.33 27.30
CA CYS A 793 6.85 29.55 26.66
C CYS A 793 7.47 30.88 27.16
N PRO A 794 8.75 30.90 27.58
CA PRO A 794 9.45 32.12 27.98
C PRO A 794 9.50 33.22 26.92
N ILE A 795 9.46 32.88 25.63
CA ILE A 795 9.61 33.85 24.53
C ILE A 795 8.25 34.37 24.08
N CYS A 796 7.37 33.49 23.59
CA CYS A 796 6.09 33.91 22.99
C CYS A 796 4.88 33.82 23.92
N LYS A 797 5.07 33.39 25.19
CA LYS A 797 4.00 33.21 26.19
C LYS A 797 2.88 32.21 25.82
N GLN A 798 3.03 31.46 24.73
CA GLN A 798 2.10 30.39 24.37
C GLN A 798 2.09 29.28 25.43
N SER A 799 0.93 28.71 25.74
CA SER A 799 0.79 27.64 26.75
C SER A 799 1.59 26.39 26.35
N VAL A 800 2.40 25.85 27.27
CA VAL A 800 3.27 24.68 27.06
C VAL A 800 3.27 23.79 28.32
N SER A 801 3.34 22.47 28.13
CA SER A 801 3.42 21.49 29.23
C SER A 801 4.60 20.53 29.07
N LYS A 802 5.03 19.87 30.15
CA LYS A 802 6.21 18.98 30.13
C LYS A 802 6.05 17.76 29.22
N SER A 803 4.82 17.28 29.00
CA SER A 803 4.53 16.16 28.11
C SER A 803 4.40 16.59 26.64
N SER A 804 4.33 17.90 26.36
CA SER A 804 3.98 18.48 25.07
C SER A 804 5.19 19.14 24.40
N VAL A 805 6.40 18.62 24.65
CA VAL A 805 7.67 19.14 24.09
C VAL A 805 8.46 18.03 23.42
N TYR A 806 9.15 18.38 22.34
CA TYR A 806 10.02 17.47 21.61
C TYR A 806 11.44 17.55 22.17
N SER A 807 12.03 16.43 22.59
CA SER A 807 13.43 16.40 23.05
C SER A 807 14.36 16.13 21.86
N PHE A 808 15.50 16.82 21.83
CA PHE A 808 16.54 16.62 20.83
C PHE A 808 17.93 16.69 21.49
N LYS A 809 18.95 16.20 20.78
CA LYS A 809 20.35 16.33 21.18
C LYS A 809 21.13 16.96 20.05
N PHE A 810 21.86 18.02 20.35
CA PHE A 810 22.89 18.51 19.44
C PHE A 810 24.13 17.64 19.61
N ASN A 811 24.63 17.11 18.51
CA ASN A 811 25.98 16.58 18.47
C ASN A 811 26.89 17.78 18.25
N ARG A 812 27.91 17.99 19.11
CA ARG A 812 28.93 19.03 18.88
C ARG A 812 29.41 18.92 17.42
N GLN A 813 29.49 20.06 16.74
CA GLN A 813 29.83 20.16 15.31
C GLN A 813 31.20 19.57 14.94
N ASP A 814 32.00 19.15 15.91
CA ASP A 814 33.15 18.28 15.66
C ASP A 814 32.69 16.86 15.29
N LEU A 815 32.29 16.68 14.03
CA LEU A 815 32.21 15.40 13.34
C LEU A 815 33.59 14.74 13.18
N ARG A 816 34.56 15.02 14.07
CA ARG A 816 35.86 14.35 14.08
C ARG A 816 35.68 12.93 14.60
N VAL A 817 36.25 11.97 13.89
CA VAL A 817 36.36 10.58 14.36
C VAL A 817 37.07 10.60 15.72
N LYS A 818 36.38 10.22 16.79
CA LYS A 818 36.98 10.18 18.12
C LYS A 818 37.63 8.82 18.36
N LEU A 819 38.85 8.86 18.89
CA LEU A 819 39.50 7.68 19.45
C LEU A 819 38.72 7.21 20.68
N LEU A 820 38.48 5.90 20.81
CA LEU A 820 37.92 5.33 22.03
C LEU A 820 38.91 5.54 23.18
N SER A 821 38.52 6.38 24.13
CA SER A 821 39.22 6.60 25.41
C SER A 821 38.44 6.00 26.58
N ASP A 822 37.73 4.90 26.38
CA ASP A 822 37.07 4.18 27.49
C ASP A 822 38.09 3.29 28.19
N LYS A 823 38.60 3.76 29.35
CA LYS A 823 39.55 3.07 30.22
C LYS A 823 39.04 1.73 30.81
N ASN A 824 37.80 1.32 30.51
CA ASN A 824 37.14 0.17 31.15
C ASN A 824 36.93 -1.06 30.22
N ASN A 825 37.45 -1.06 28.99
CA ASN A 825 37.20 -2.16 28.02
C ASN A 825 38.42 -2.52 27.16
N GLU A 826 39.66 -2.31 27.65
CA GLU A 826 40.87 -2.61 26.87
C GLU A 826 40.95 -4.09 26.44
N GLU A 827 40.63 -5.03 27.33
CA GLU A 827 40.76 -6.49 27.06
C GLU A 827 39.87 -7.01 25.92
N LYS A 828 38.77 -6.32 25.56
CA LYS A 828 37.82 -6.83 24.56
C LYS A 828 38.23 -6.53 23.11
N TYR A 829 39.20 -5.63 22.92
CA TYR A 829 39.60 -5.12 21.59
C TYR A 829 41.12 -5.18 21.33
N ASP A 830 41.86 -6.03 22.05
CA ASP A 830 43.33 -6.17 21.95
C ASP A 830 43.90 -6.35 20.53
N ILE A 831 43.09 -6.80 19.58
CA ILE A 831 43.50 -7.03 18.19
C ILE A 831 43.45 -5.75 17.32
N TYR A 832 42.90 -4.64 17.82
CA TYR A 832 42.75 -3.38 17.09
C TYR A 832 43.73 -2.31 17.61
N LYS A 833 44.52 -1.71 16.71
CA LYS A 833 45.38 -0.57 17.04
C LYS A 833 44.61 0.74 16.84
N LYS A 834 44.90 1.73 17.70
CA LYS A 834 44.43 3.11 17.56
C LYS A 834 45.14 3.77 16.37
N MET A 835 44.44 4.65 15.65
CA MET A 835 45.02 5.45 14.56
C MET A 835 45.49 6.79 15.10
N ASP A 836 46.59 7.33 14.56
CA ASP A 836 47.15 8.60 15.00
C ASP A 836 46.20 9.77 14.62
N GLU A 837 46.04 10.76 15.51
CA GLU A 837 45.11 11.90 15.32
C GLU A 837 45.44 12.74 14.07
N GLU A 838 46.71 12.82 13.69
CA GLU A 838 47.17 13.50 12.47
C GLU A 838 46.59 12.86 11.20
N ARG A 839 46.62 11.53 11.10
CA ARG A 839 46.03 10.79 9.97
C ARG A 839 44.51 10.92 9.93
N LEU A 840 43.87 11.05 11.09
CA LEU A 840 42.44 11.32 11.16
C LEU A 840 42.10 12.71 10.62
N GLY A 841 42.95 13.70 10.90
CA GLY A 841 42.84 15.04 10.31
C GLY A 841 42.92 15.02 8.78
N GLU A 842 43.87 14.29 8.21
CA GLU A 842 44.00 14.12 6.74
C GLU A 842 42.77 13.45 6.10
N ILE A 843 42.19 12.46 6.78
CA ILE A 843 40.96 11.80 6.30
C ILE A 843 39.80 12.78 6.34
N ASP A 844 39.67 13.58 7.40
CA ASP A 844 38.56 14.50 7.56
C ASP A 844 38.61 15.69 6.59
N GLN A 845 39.81 16.15 6.21
CA GLN A 845 40.06 17.18 5.19
C GLN A 845 39.61 16.78 3.77
N ASN A 846 39.41 15.49 3.49
CA ASN A 846 38.86 15.05 2.21
C ASN A 846 37.37 15.40 2.11
N GLU A 847 37.06 16.48 1.40
CA GLU A 847 35.68 16.92 1.23
C GLU A 847 34.85 15.98 0.34
N ILE A 848 33.58 15.85 0.73
CA ILE A 848 32.52 15.22 -0.06
C ILE A 848 31.53 16.35 -0.34
N GLY A 849 31.34 16.69 -1.62
CA GLY A 849 30.37 17.72 -2.01
C GLY A 849 29.00 17.45 -1.39
N GLN A 850 28.31 18.50 -0.93
CA GLN A 850 27.06 18.38 -0.16
C GLN A 850 25.98 17.54 -0.86
N LYS A 851 25.96 17.54 -2.20
CA LYS A 851 25.07 16.74 -3.04
C LYS A 851 25.26 15.22 -2.90
N TYR A 852 26.40 14.77 -2.39
CA TYR A 852 26.81 13.37 -2.34
C TYR A 852 26.91 12.80 -0.91
N ARG A 853 26.24 13.43 0.07
CA ARG A 853 26.22 12.93 1.45
C ARG A 853 25.13 11.88 1.62
N TYR A 854 25.53 10.67 1.97
CA TYR A 854 24.64 9.51 2.14
C TYR A 854 24.52 9.07 3.60
N GLY A 855 25.26 9.69 4.53
CA GLY A 855 25.17 9.44 5.97
C GLY A 855 26.52 9.13 6.58
N SER A 856 26.65 9.27 7.91
CA SER A 856 27.98 9.39 8.55
C SER A 856 28.93 8.24 8.23
N LYS A 857 28.43 7.01 8.18
CA LYS A 857 29.27 5.82 7.91
C LYS A 857 29.69 5.71 6.46
N VAL A 858 28.79 5.98 5.52
CA VAL A 858 29.09 5.89 4.08
C VAL A 858 30.06 7.01 3.72
N ASP A 859 29.80 8.23 4.21
CA ASP A 859 30.66 9.39 4.00
C ASP A 859 32.09 9.09 4.49
N ILE A 860 32.27 8.53 5.68
CA ILE A 860 33.61 8.19 6.20
C ILE A 860 34.28 7.07 5.41
N ILE A 861 33.54 6.05 4.94
CA ILE A 861 34.12 5.02 4.05
C ILE A 861 34.63 5.67 2.76
N VAL A 862 33.88 6.61 2.18
CA VAL A 862 34.30 7.33 0.97
C VAL A 862 35.54 8.18 1.24
N LYS A 863 35.59 8.93 2.35
CA LYS A 863 36.77 9.70 2.76
C LYS A 863 38.01 8.81 2.93
N LEU A 864 37.87 7.67 3.60
CA LEU A 864 38.95 6.70 3.79
C LEU A 864 39.46 6.13 2.47
N VAL A 865 38.56 5.82 1.53
CA VAL A 865 38.93 5.32 0.21
C VAL A 865 39.70 6.38 -0.59
N LYS A 866 39.24 7.64 -0.56
CA LYS A 866 39.95 8.76 -1.19
C LYS A 866 41.35 8.93 -0.62
N TRP A 867 41.47 8.97 0.71
CA TRP A 867 42.75 9.09 1.42
C TRP A 867 43.71 7.92 1.11
N LEU A 868 43.21 6.68 1.04
CA LEU A 868 44.04 5.53 0.68
C LEU A 868 44.56 5.58 -0.75
N LYS A 869 43.74 6.08 -1.70
CA LYS A 869 44.14 6.23 -3.11
C LYS A 869 45.11 7.40 -3.31
N SER A 870 44.95 8.51 -2.59
CA SER A 870 45.88 9.64 -2.69
C SER A 870 47.28 9.31 -2.16
N GLY A 871 47.38 8.36 -1.22
CA GLY A 871 48.66 7.95 -0.65
C GLY A 871 49.48 6.96 -1.48
N LYS A 872 48.86 6.18 -2.40
CA LYS A 872 49.52 5.12 -3.20
C LYS A 872 48.71 4.80 -4.47
N GLU A 873 49.37 4.74 -5.64
CA GLU A 873 48.71 4.50 -6.94
C GLU A 873 48.14 3.07 -7.11
N ASP A 874 48.75 2.06 -6.48
CA ASP A 874 48.38 0.63 -6.63
C ASP A 874 47.72 0.01 -5.37
N VAL A 875 46.63 0.60 -4.86
CA VAL A 875 45.90 0.05 -3.69
C VAL A 875 44.64 -0.69 -4.10
N GLN A 876 44.58 -1.99 -3.82
CA GLN A 876 43.35 -2.77 -3.91
C GLN A 876 42.52 -2.63 -2.63
N ILE A 877 41.30 -2.12 -2.75
CA ILE A 877 40.39 -1.90 -1.63
C ILE A 877 39.20 -2.86 -1.73
N VAL A 878 38.92 -3.57 -0.64
CA VAL A 878 37.75 -4.45 -0.51
C VAL A 878 36.89 -3.98 0.65
N VAL A 879 35.65 -3.60 0.36
CA VAL A 879 34.70 -3.12 1.38
C VAL A 879 33.69 -4.22 1.68
N PHE A 880 33.73 -4.75 2.91
CA PHE A 880 32.73 -5.71 3.40
C PHE A 880 31.60 -4.98 4.13
N PHE A 881 30.37 -5.19 3.66
CA PHE A 881 29.18 -4.64 4.29
C PHE A 881 28.29 -5.76 4.84
N LEU A 882 27.83 -5.60 6.07
CA LEU A 882 27.18 -6.65 6.88
C LEU A 882 25.84 -7.17 6.31
N MET A 883 25.31 -6.57 5.24
CA MET A 883 23.94 -6.82 4.75
C MET A 883 23.84 -7.34 3.31
N GLY A 884 24.88 -8.00 2.78
CA GLY A 884 24.75 -9.00 1.70
C GLY A 884 24.39 -8.52 0.29
N ARG A 885 24.05 -7.24 0.07
CA ARG A 885 24.22 -6.60 -1.24
C ARG A 885 25.65 -6.10 -1.31
N VAL A 886 26.48 -6.85 -2.02
CA VAL A 886 27.80 -6.38 -2.44
C VAL A 886 27.54 -5.07 -3.20
N LEU A 887 28.05 -3.95 -2.69
CA LEU A 887 28.44 -2.86 -3.57
C LEU A 887 29.59 -3.43 -4.39
N VAL A 888 29.29 -4.16 -5.47
CA VAL A 888 30.22 -4.23 -6.60
C VAL A 888 30.05 -2.88 -7.25
N CYS A 889 30.65 -1.86 -6.65
CA CYS A 889 30.91 -0.63 -7.38
C CYS A 889 31.93 -1.04 -8.44
N ASN A 890 31.50 -1.35 -9.65
CA ASN A 890 32.28 -0.88 -10.79
C ASN A 890 32.31 0.63 -10.59
N TRP A 891 33.45 1.11 -10.09
CA TRP A 891 33.67 2.48 -9.63
C TRP A 891 33.58 3.52 -10.75
N SER A 892 33.25 3.12 -11.98
CA SER A 892 33.03 4.00 -13.12
C SER A 892 31.86 4.99 -12.96
N SER A 893 31.04 4.84 -11.91
CA SER A 893 29.93 5.77 -11.61
C SER A 893 30.17 6.68 -10.39
N PHE A 894 31.34 6.62 -9.75
CA PHE A 894 31.74 7.55 -8.67
C PHE A 894 32.79 8.57 -9.10
N ASP A 895 33.33 8.46 -10.31
CA ASP A 895 34.22 9.44 -10.95
C ASP A 895 33.46 10.55 -11.71
N ALA A 896 32.15 10.72 -11.47
CA ALA A 896 31.29 11.76 -12.08
C ALA A 896 30.75 12.78 -11.06
#